data_AF-Q2JP70-F1
#
_entry.id   AF-Q2JP70-F1
#
_cell.length_a   1.000
_cell.length_b   1.000
_cell.length_c   1.000
_cell.angle_alpha   90.00
_cell.angle_beta   90.00
_cell.angle_gamma   90.00
#
_symmetry.space_group_name_H-M   'P 1'
#
loop_
_entity.id
_entity.type
_entity.pdbx_description
1 polymer ?
#
loop_
_entity_poly.entity_id
_entity_poly.type
_entity_poly.pdbx_seq_one_letter_code
_entity_poly.pdbx_strand_id
1 'polypeptide(L)'
;MALNPALPSHLLSSAFLLEDWEQGHYERVTQVLQQQLEQGSPSPELYWELGAAYLLLGRELEAQLVWQEGLAMLQAGGVAESEAVYHLLRSLQALAESLWEKGHWPQAAALYRQLLELGDGQLELSSGQALAAHRIGLTQERSRLWAAAAEWFERACQQDPTAAESFWRWGLALMKLGRLREAISPLQEAARLRPEWGDPWVQMGLAWLDLQDPVQAVGCFQAAEARGTGTAQLYSYWAEAEVRLAHPEAAWEKVCRAVAAERNWVQAWCEGSGGESPLRSGLEQACRGEGSARIPDFLYSAWRQRWAPEGVAPPADSFSQSTPPTTDFWPVPTQGYLTTRQWHQATGEGDYQLLDPGGVLCLKAPPAADPAILQKLRPQRIPLAETFVAQIPRGSVHVGHYPRHLYASFASGVLTRRGELLADLSLSLPPPEFLDWDYRPDHLRHHPLLGLPHLPPPIPLDGPVALLPLGAVNYFHWMVDILPALDILQRSGALEKDIPILIHGYQRKPFQVQSLAALGIPAERILSFEQLGGSHLQAQNLIVPSAGAPVGCLTPRGLEVLRQLAQPSLSIDPLQPRRIYISRRSARWRRVINEAEVLACLRPWGFVPVQMETLSLPEQIALMQGAEAVIGIHGAGLTNLAFCPPGTTVIEILPSNAVLPYFWSIAQVAGLRYFPLVAPVCDPALVALLSSPDLDREDAWVRIPDLLNVLEQTGIRG
;
A
#
# COMPACT_ATOMS: atom_id res chain seq x y z
N MET A 1 -31.33 -26.75 8.32
CA MET A 1 -31.77 -25.75 9.30
C MET A 1 -30.73 -24.65 9.31
N ALA A 2 -31.12 -23.43 8.95
CA ALA A 2 -30.22 -22.29 8.79
C ALA A 2 -29.63 -21.89 10.15
N LEU A 3 -28.31 -21.99 10.30
CA LEU A 3 -27.57 -21.36 11.39
C LEU A 3 -27.32 -19.91 11.00
N ASN A 4 -28.16 -19.04 11.54
CA ASN A 4 -27.94 -17.60 11.57
C ASN A 4 -26.94 -17.34 12.73
N PRO A 5 -25.70 -16.89 12.50
CA PRO A 5 -24.79 -16.54 13.58
C PRO A 5 -25.06 -15.09 13.98
N ALA A 6 -26.27 -14.82 14.47
CA ALA A 6 -26.40 -13.70 15.38
C ALA A 6 -25.61 -14.07 16.64
N LEU A 7 -24.78 -13.14 17.14
CA LEU A 7 -24.23 -13.20 18.50
C LEU A 7 -25.33 -13.77 19.40
N PRO A 8 -25.10 -14.92 20.05
CA PRO A 8 -26.08 -15.44 21.00
C PRO A 8 -26.41 -14.30 21.95
N SER A 9 -27.67 -13.87 21.97
CA SER A 9 -28.18 -12.64 22.62
C SER A 9 -28.00 -12.58 24.14
N HIS A 10 -27.21 -13.50 24.69
CA HIS A 10 -26.94 -13.72 26.09
C HIS A 10 -25.46 -13.48 26.48
N LEU A 11 -24.56 -13.18 25.53
CA LEU A 11 -23.11 -13.14 25.81
C LEU A 11 -22.61 -11.82 26.41
N LEU A 12 -22.98 -10.65 25.86
CA LEU A 12 -22.70 -9.36 26.51
C LEU A 12 -24.01 -8.81 27.11
N SER A 13 -24.18 -8.93 28.42
CA SER A 13 -25.40 -8.56 29.14
C SER A 13 -25.80 -7.07 29.05
N SER A 14 -24.99 -6.22 28.42
CA SER A 14 -25.33 -4.82 28.13
C SER A 14 -24.88 -4.39 26.73
N ALA A 15 -25.74 -3.67 26.01
CA ALA A 15 -25.43 -3.05 24.71
C ALA A 15 -24.23 -2.07 24.79
N PHE A 16 -23.97 -1.54 25.99
CA PHE A 16 -22.88 -0.61 26.27
C PHE A 16 -21.49 -1.27 26.22
N LEU A 17 -21.36 -2.47 26.79
CA LEU A 17 -20.11 -3.25 26.71
C LEU A 17 -19.76 -3.64 25.27
N LEU A 18 -20.77 -3.96 24.47
CA LEU A 18 -20.58 -4.28 23.05
C LEU A 18 -20.03 -3.06 22.29
N GLU A 19 -20.55 -1.87 22.55
CA GLU A 19 -20.08 -0.63 21.91
C GLU A 19 -18.63 -0.29 22.31
N ASP A 20 -18.30 -0.36 23.62
CA ASP A 20 -16.92 -0.15 24.09
C ASP A 20 -15.96 -1.23 23.56
N TRP A 21 -16.41 -2.48 23.42
CA TRP A 21 -15.65 -3.56 22.79
C TRP A 21 -15.37 -3.27 21.31
N GLU A 22 -16.39 -2.84 20.56
CA GLU A 22 -16.29 -2.50 19.13
C GLU A 22 -15.39 -1.29 18.88
N GLN A 23 -15.37 -0.32 19.79
CA GLN A 23 -14.50 0.85 19.72
C GLN A 23 -13.05 0.55 20.17
N GLY A 24 -12.76 -0.68 20.61
CA GLY A 24 -11.45 -1.10 21.08
C GLY A 24 -11.09 -0.52 22.45
N HIS A 25 -12.08 -0.11 23.25
CA HIS A 25 -11.92 0.36 24.62
C HIS A 25 -11.76 -0.82 25.59
N TYR A 26 -10.87 -1.76 25.26
CA TYR A 26 -10.73 -3.02 26.00
C TYR A 26 -10.37 -2.81 27.48
N GLU A 27 -9.67 -1.73 27.85
CA GLU A 27 -9.42 -1.40 29.27
C GLU A 27 -10.73 -1.16 30.03
N ARG A 28 -11.67 -0.44 29.43
CA ARG A 28 -12.96 -0.15 30.04
C ARG A 28 -13.83 -1.40 30.10
N VAL A 29 -13.81 -2.20 29.03
CA VAL A 29 -14.44 -3.52 29.00
C VAL A 29 -13.91 -4.39 30.14
N THR A 30 -12.58 -4.49 30.33
CA THR A 30 -12.01 -5.30 31.41
C THR A 30 -12.42 -4.82 32.78
N GLN A 31 -12.48 -3.50 33.02
CA GLN A 31 -12.94 -2.95 34.29
C GLN A 31 -14.39 -3.31 34.59
N VAL A 32 -15.27 -3.18 33.59
CA VAL A 32 -16.70 -3.52 33.78
C VAL A 32 -16.89 -5.02 33.99
N LEU A 33 -16.22 -5.87 33.21
CA LEU A 33 -16.29 -7.33 33.36
C LEU A 33 -15.73 -7.79 34.72
N GLN A 34 -14.61 -7.22 35.17
CA GLN A 34 -14.08 -7.48 36.52
C GLN A 34 -15.07 -7.06 37.61
N GLN A 35 -15.70 -5.90 37.45
CA GLN A 35 -16.67 -5.42 38.42
C GLN A 35 -17.91 -6.34 38.48
N GLN A 36 -18.33 -6.91 37.34
CA GLN A 36 -19.41 -7.91 37.30
C GLN A 36 -19.02 -9.23 38.00
N LEU A 37 -17.77 -9.67 37.84
CA LEU A 37 -17.20 -10.81 38.57
C LEU A 37 -17.20 -10.57 40.09
N GLU A 38 -16.75 -9.40 40.53
CA GLU A 38 -16.70 -9.02 41.95
C GLU A 38 -18.10 -8.89 42.58
N GLN A 39 -19.12 -8.51 41.79
CA GLN A 39 -20.50 -8.36 42.24
C GLN A 39 -21.27 -9.69 42.38
N GLY A 40 -20.63 -10.83 42.12
CA GLY A 40 -21.13 -12.14 42.57
C GLY A 40 -22.04 -12.88 41.59
N SER A 41 -21.95 -12.59 40.29
CA SER A 41 -22.54 -13.43 39.23
C SER A 41 -21.45 -14.07 38.35
N PRO A 42 -20.51 -14.86 38.91
CA PRO A 42 -19.50 -15.53 38.10
C PRO A 42 -20.20 -16.50 37.15
N SER A 43 -19.91 -16.37 35.86
CA SER A 43 -20.29 -17.34 34.84
C SER A 43 -19.05 -17.68 34.01
N PRO A 44 -18.93 -18.91 33.49
CA PRO A 44 -17.79 -19.29 32.66
C PRO A 44 -17.57 -18.33 31.48
N GLU A 45 -18.67 -17.86 30.87
CA GLU A 45 -18.66 -16.91 29.76
C GLU A 45 -17.99 -15.59 30.14
N LEU A 46 -18.23 -15.09 31.36
CA LEU A 46 -17.66 -13.84 31.86
C LEU A 46 -16.14 -13.94 32.04
N TYR A 47 -15.64 -15.09 32.49
CA TYR A 47 -14.21 -15.38 32.52
C TYR A 47 -13.62 -15.47 31.10
N TRP A 48 -14.35 -16.05 30.14
CA TRP A 48 -13.89 -16.16 28.75
C TRP A 48 -13.77 -14.80 28.07
N GLU A 49 -14.78 -13.94 28.23
CA GLU A 49 -14.80 -12.58 27.69
C GLU A 49 -13.75 -11.68 28.33
N LEU A 50 -13.58 -11.75 29.65
CA LEU A 50 -12.56 -10.98 30.36
C LEU A 50 -11.15 -11.41 29.92
N GLY A 51 -10.90 -12.71 29.82
CA GLY A 51 -9.60 -13.21 29.34
C GLY A 51 -9.35 -12.82 27.87
N ALA A 52 -10.36 -12.84 27.01
CA ALA A 52 -10.23 -12.36 25.64
C ALA A 52 -9.92 -10.86 25.58
N ALA A 53 -10.58 -10.03 26.39
CA ALA A 53 -10.29 -8.60 26.48
C ALA A 53 -8.85 -8.33 26.98
N TYR A 54 -8.36 -9.11 27.95
CA TYR A 54 -6.97 -9.04 28.39
C TYR A 54 -5.98 -9.41 27.30
N LEU A 55 -6.25 -10.46 26.53
CA LEU A 55 -5.41 -10.84 25.40
C LEU A 55 -5.31 -9.71 24.36
N LEU A 56 -6.44 -9.03 24.07
CA LEU A 56 -6.47 -7.89 23.15
C LEU A 56 -5.74 -6.65 23.67
N LEU A 57 -5.53 -6.55 24.99
CA LEU A 57 -4.67 -5.55 25.64
C LEU A 57 -3.19 -5.95 25.69
N GLY A 58 -2.82 -7.14 25.19
CA GLY A 58 -1.47 -7.70 25.31
C GLY A 58 -1.13 -8.18 26.73
N ARG A 59 -2.14 -8.40 27.57
CA ARG A 59 -2.02 -8.88 28.95
C ARG A 59 -2.21 -10.38 29.01
N GLU A 60 -1.25 -11.11 28.44
CA GLU A 60 -1.35 -12.56 28.24
C GLU A 60 -1.43 -13.36 29.54
N LEU A 61 -0.70 -12.94 30.58
CA LEU A 61 -0.69 -13.63 31.86
C LEU A 61 -2.05 -13.49 32.56
N GLU A 62 -2.64 -12.30 32.55
CA GLU A 62 -3.96 -12.04 33.09
C GLU A 62 -5.04 -12.80 32.33
N ALA A 63 -4.94 -12.87 31.01
CA ALA A 63 -5.85 -13.67 30.19
C ALA A 63 -5.81 -15.15 30.59
N GLN A 64 -4.61 -15.73 30.73
CA GLN A 64 -4.43 -17.11 31.15
C GLN A 64 -4.97 -17.38 32.56
N LEU A 65 -4.72 -16.48 33.51
CA LEU A 65 -5.21 -16.62 34.89
C LEU A 65 -6.73 -16.61 34.94
N VAL A 66 -7.37 -15.63 34.29
CA VAL A 66 -8.84 -15.53 34.25
C VAL A 66 -9.44 -16.75 33.57
N TRP A 67 -8.82 -17.26 32.51
CA TRP A 67 -9.29 -18.49 31.89
C TRP A 67 -9.12 -19.72 32.78
N GLN A 68 -8.02 -19.83 33.53
CA GLN A 68 -7.87 -20.91 34.52
C GLN A 68 -8.93 -20.85 35.61
N GLU A 69 -9.31 -19.65 36.06
CA GLU A 69 -10.39 -19.46 37.04
C GLU A 69 -11.75 -19.89 36.48
N GLY A 70 -12.07 -19.51 35.23
CA GLY A 70 -13.28 -19.97 34.54
C GLY A 70 -13.34 -21.49 34.38
N LEU A 71 -12.19 -22.12 34.12
CA LEU A 71 -12.10 -23.57 33.97
C LEU A 71 -12.30 -24.28 35.31
N ALA A 72 -11.66 -23.77 36.37
CA ALA A 72 -11.83 -24.27 37.74
C ALA A 72 -13.28 -24.15 38.22
N MET A 73 -13.98 -23.07 37.84
CA MET A 73 -15.40 -22.88 38.13
C MET A 73 -16.27 -23.98 37.50
N LEU A 74 -16.05 -24.30 36.22
CA LEU A 74 -16.78 -25.37 35.53
C LEU A 74 -16.52 -26.74 36.16
N GLN A 75 -15.26 -27.02 36.52
CA GLN A 75 -14.89 -28.25 37.22
C GLN A 75 -15.56 -28.36 38.60
N ALA A 76 -15.64 -27.26 39.35
CA ALA A 76 -16.35 -27.21 40.62
C ALA A 76 -17.87 -27.42 40.48
N GLY A 77 -18.44 -27.08 39.31
CA GLY A 77 -19.84 -27.33 38.93
C GLY A 77 -20.14 -28.75 38.48
N GLY A 78 -19.16 -29.66 38.48
CA GLY A 78 -19.31 -31.06 38.09
C GLY A 78 -19.25 -31.31 36.57
N VAL A 79 -18.89 -30.30 35.78
CA VAL A 79 -18.65 -30.44 34.34
C VAL A 79 -17.29 -31.10 34.14
N ALA A 80 -17.23 -32.13 33.30
CA ALA A 80 -15.98 -32.78 32.97
C ALA A 80 -15.03 -31.77 32.30
N GLU A 81 -13.74 -31.81 32.62
CA GLU A 81 -12.74 -30.89 32.07
C GLU A 81 -12.77 -30.83 30.53
N SER A 82 -13.00 -31.96 29.87
CA SER A 82 -13.16 -32.04 28.41
C SER A 82 -14.36 -31.24 27.88
N GLU A 83 -15.47 -31.24 28.60
CA GLU A 83 -16.70 -30.51 28.24
C GLU A 83 -16.55 -29.02 28.54
N ALA A 84 -15.86 -28.67 29.62
CA ALA A 84 -15.52 -27.29 29.95
C ALA A 84 -14.61 -26.63 28.89
N VAL A 85 -13.56 -27.34 28.47
CA VAL A 85 -12.67 -26.92 27.39
C VAL A 85 -13.44 -26.78 26.07
N TYR A 86 -14.37 -27.69 25.78
CA TYR A 86 -15.22 -27.60 24.59
C TYR A 86 -16.05 -26.31 24.55
N HIS A 87 -16.67 -25.91 25.67
CA HIS A 87 -17.43 -24.66 25.75
C HIS A 87 -16.55 -23.41 25.57
N LEU A 88 -15.34 -23.40 26.13
CA LEU A 88 -14.35 -22.35 25.92
C LEU A 88 -13.96 -22.24 24.44
N LEU A 89 -13.62 -23.37 23.80
CA LEU A 89 -13.22 -23.40 22.39
C LEU A 89 -14.33 -22.86 21.48
N ARG A 90 -15.59 -23.22 21.72
CA ARG A 90 -16.73 -22.69 20.97
C ARG A 90 -16.93 -21.18 21.15
N SER A 91 -16.70 -20.68 22.37
CA SER A 91 -16.83 -19.25 22.68
C SER A 91 -15.72 -18.44 22.00
N LEU A 92 -14.47 -18.92 22.08
CA LEU A 92 -13.33 -18.35 21.35
C LEU A 92 -13.56 -18.35 19.84
N GLN A 93 -14.10 -19.44 19.29
CA GLN A 93 -14.43 -19.53 17.86
C GLN A 93 -15.48 -18.49 17.46
N ALA A 94 -16.57 -18.38 18.21
CA ALA A 94 -17.65 -17.43 17.91
C ALA A 94 -17.17 -15.97 17.97
N LEU A 95 -16.36 -15.64 18.98
CA LEU A 95 -15.77 -14.31 19.11
C LEU A 95 -14.78 -14.01 17.97
N ALA A 96 -13.93 -14.97 17.62
CA ALA A 96 -12.98 -14.84 16.52
C ALA A 96 -13.69 -14.64 15.17
N GLU A 97 -14.75 -15.40 14.87
CA GLU A 97 -15.55 -15.19 13.66
C GLU A 97 -16.27 -13.83 13.67
N SER A 98 -16.77 -13.35 14.81
CA SER A 98 -17.39 -12.02 14.87
C SER A 98 -16.38 -10.91 14.59
N LEU A 99 -15.18 -10.99 15.17
CA LEU A 99 -14.09 -10.06 14.87
C LEU A 99 -13.62 -10.17 13.42
N TRP A 100 -13.64 -11.38 12.86
CA TRP A 100 -13.40 -11.62 11.45
C TRP A 100 -14.45 -10.89 10.60
N GLU A 101 -15.74 -11.17 10.73
CA GLU A 101 -16.80 -10.52 9.94
C GLU A 101 -16.77 -8.98 10.00
N LYS A 102 -16.36 -8.41 11.15
CA LYS A 102 -16.21 -6.96 11.36
C LYS A 102 -14.89 -6.36 10.85
N GLY A 103 -13.93 -7.20 10.45
CA GLY A 103 -12.67 -6.80 9.85
C GLY A 103 -11.51 -6.53 10.82
N HIS A 104 -11.64 -6.96 12.08
CA HIS A 104 -10.59 -6.91 13.09
C HIS A 104 -9.66 -8.14 13.00
N TRP A 105 -9.03 -8.32 11.83
CA TRP A 105 -8.27 -9.53 11.47
C TRP A 105 -7.11 -9.88 12.43
N PRO A 106 -6.27 -8.93 12.90
CA PRO A 106 -5.17 -9.25 13.82
C PRO A 106 -5.67 -9.78 15.16
N GLN A 107 -6.74 -9.17 15.69
CA GLN A 107 -7.38 -9.60 16.93
C GLN A 107 -8.02 -10.98 16.77
N ALA A 108 -8.75 -11.19 15.67
CA ALA A 108 -9.31 -12.50 15.33
C ALA A 108 -8.21 -13.57 15.22
N ALA A 109 -7.09 -13.27 14.55
CA ALA A 109 -5.97 -14.19 14.40
C ALA A 109 -5.30 -14.56 15.73
N ALA A 110 -5.25 -13.65 16.71
CA ALA A 110 -4.76 -13.96 18.05
C ALA A 110 -5.69 -14.97 18.76
N LEU A 111 -7.00 -14.77 18.68
CA LEU A 111 -7.98 -15.70 19.26
C LEU A 111 -7.99 -17.06 18.53
N TYR A 112 -7.85 -17.08 17.21
CA TYR A 112 -7.72 -18.33 16.46
C TYR A 112 -6.46 -19.12 16.86
N ARG A 113 -5.34 -18.45 17.15
CA ARG A 113 -4.14 -19.13 17.66
C ARG A 113 -4.41 -19.76 19.03
N GLN A 114 -5.05 -19.01 19.92
CA GLN A 114 -5.43 -19.53 21.23
C GLN A 114 -6.35 -20.75 21.11
N LEU A 115 -7.32 -20.71 20.19
CA LEU A 115 -8.21 -21.83 19.90
C LEU A 115 -7.43 -23.07 19.43
N LEU A 116 -6.41 -22.89 18.60
CA LEU A 116 -5.57 -24.00 18.12
C LEU A 116 -4.66 -24.56 19.22
N GLU A 117 -4.12 -23.70 20.09
CA GLU A 117 -3.30 -24.11 21.24
C GLU A 117 -4.11 -24.92 22.26
N LEU A 118 -5.35 -24.51 22.53
CA LEU A 118 -6.23 -25.16 23.51
C LEU A 118 -6.96 -26.39 22.95
N GLY A 119 -7.12 -26.48 21.63
CA GLY A 119 -7.87 -27.54 20.96
C GLY A 119 -7.05 -28.79 20.58
N ASP A 120 -5.73 -28.75 20.72
CA ASP A 120 -4.85 -29.86 20.28
C ASP A 120 -5.22 -31.17 20.98
N GLY A 121 -5.71 -32.17 20.23
CA GLY A 121 -6.16 -33.48 20.73
C GLY A 121 -7.67 -33.73 20.86
N GLN A 122 -8.56 -32.76 20.58
CA GLN A 122 -10.02 -32.97 20.57
C GLN A 122 -10.59 -33.22 19.16
N LEU A 123 -10.96 -34.48 18.86
CA LEU A 123 -11.43 -34.94 17.54
C LEU A 123 -12.70 -34.24 17.02
N GLU A 124 -13.58 -33.74 17.90
CA GLU A 124 -14.87 -33.13 17.49
C GLU A 124 -14.76 -31.68 16.99
N LEU A 125 -13.61 -31.01 17.15
CA LEU A 125 -13.38 -29.62 16.74
C LEU A 125 -12.51 -29.47 15.47
N SER A 126 -12.16 -30.57 14.79
CA SER A 126 -11.25 -30.56 13.63
C SER A 126 -11.67 -29.58 12.52
N SER A 127 -12.97 -29.46 12.23
CA SER A 127 -13.48 -28.49 11.25
C SER A 127 -13.29 -27.03 11.70
N GLY A 128 -13.45 -26.74 13.00
CA GLY A 128 -13.20 -25.41 13.57
C GLY A 128 -11.72 -25.06 13.60
N GLN A 129 -10.86 -26.05 13.82
CA GLN A 129 -9.39 -25.90 13.77
C GLN A 129 -8.89 -25.66 12.36
N ALA A 130 -9.41 -26.38 11.36
CA ALA A 130 -9.09 -26.15 9.96
C ALA A 130 -9.47 -24.72 9.53
N LEU A 131 -10.67 -24.27 9.90
CA LEU A 131 -11.11 -22.89 9.66
C LEU A 131 -10.19 -21.88 10.36
N ALA A 132 -9.89 -22.07 11.64
CA ALA A 132 -8.99 -21.19 12.39
C ALA A 132 -7.60 -21.07 11.75
N ALA A 133 -7.00 -22.20 11.37
CA ALA A 133 -5.72 -22.22 10.66
C ALA A 133 -5.80 -21.48 9.32
N HIS A 134 -6.88 -21.68 8.55
CA HIS A 134 -7.12 -20.97 7.29
C HIS A 134 -7.24 -19.45 7.49
N ARG A 135 -8.00 -18.99 8.50
CA ARG A 135 -8.17 -17.56 8.82
C ARG A 135 -6.88 -16.89 9.29
N ILE A 136 -6.06 -17.60 10.09
CA ILE A 136 -4.71 -17.13 10.42
C ILE A 136 -3.86 -17.01 9.15
N GLY A 137 -3.88 -18.03 8.29
CA GLY A 137 -3.19 -18.03 7.00
C GLY A 137 -3.55 -16.81 6.15
N LEU A 138 -4.84 -16.50 6.00
CA LEU A 138 -5.32 -15.31 5.30
C LEU A 138 -4.84 -14.01 5.95
N THR A 139 -4.76 -13.95 7.29
CA THR A 139 -4.23 -12.77 7.99
C THR A 139 -2.73 -12.57 7.72
N GLN A 140 -1.96 -13.66 7.69
CA GLN A 140 -0.55 -13.62 7.33
C GLN A 140 -0.34 -13.29 5.85
N GLU A 141 -1.18 -13.80 4.96
CA GLU A 141 -1.22 -13.45 3.53
C GLU A 141 -1.44 -11.95 3.34
N ARG A 142 -2.42 -11.38 4.04
CA ARG A 142 -2.69 -9.93 4.05
C ARG A 142 -1.51 -9.13 4.59
N SER A 143 -0.81 -9.67 5.58
CA SER A 143 0.43 -9.11 6.13
C SER A 143 1.67 -9.41 5.26
N ARG A 144 1.50 -10.11 4.13
CA ARG A 144 2.55 -10.55 3.20
C ARG A 144 3.65 -11.41 3.85
N LEU A 145 3.33 -12.05 4.97
CA LEU A 145 4.18 -13.03 5.63
C LEU A 145 3.97 -14.38 4.95
N TRP A 146 4.39 -14.50 3.69
CA TRP A 146 4.08 -15.63 2.81
C TRP A 146 4.55 -16.98 3.36
N ALA A 147 5.68 -17.02 4.07
CA ALA A 147 6.19 -18.23 4.72
C ALA A 147 5.24 -18.72 5.81
N ALA A 148 4.88 -17.83 6.74
CA ALA A 148 3.92 -18.13 7.79
C ALA A 148 2.53 -18.47 7.21
N ALA A 149 2.09 -17.75 6.17
CA ALA A 149 0.83 -18.03 5.49
C ALA A 149 0.82 -19.46 4.91
N ALA A 150 1.89 -19.87 4.23
CA ALA A 150 2.03 -21.22 3.67
C ALA A 150 1.96 -22.30 4.77
N GLU A 151 2.67 -22.12 5.89
CA GLU A 151 2.61 -23.06 7.03
C GLU A 151 1.20 -23.19 7.61
N TRP A 152 0.48 -22.08 7.75
CA TRP A 152 -0.89 -22.10 8.26
C TRP A 152 -1.88 -22.70 7.28
N PHE A 153 -1.75 -22.46 5.97
CA PHE A 153 -2.58 -23.12 4.97
C PHE A 153 -2.30 -24.62 4.86
N GLU A 154 -1.03 -25.02 4.95
CA GLU A 154 -0.66 -26.44 5.02
C GLU A 154 -1.32 -27.13 6.22
N ARG A 155 -1.22 -26.53 7.41
CA ARG A 155 -1.91 -27.01 8.63
C ARG A 155 -3.43 -27.10 8.44
N ALA A 156 -4.04 -26.09 7.81
CA ALA A 156 -5.47 -26.12 7.51
C ALA A 156 -5.84 -27.32 6.61
N CYS A 157 -5.02 -27.62 5.60
CA CYS A 157 -5.24 -28.77 4.69
C CYS A 157 -5.00 -30.12 5.38
N GLN A 158 -4.09 -30.20 6.34
CA GLN A 158 -3.87 -31.41 7.15
C GLN A 158 -5.07 -31.74 8.03
N GLN A 159 -5.75 -30.70 8.56
CA GLN A 159 -6.94 -30.84 9.40
C GLN A 159 -8.22 -31.08 8.58
N ASP A 160 -8.34 -30.44 7.42
CA ASP A 160 -9.42 -30.67 6.46
C ASP A 160 -8.86 -30.97 5.05
N PRO A 161 -8.69 -32.26 4.70
CA PRO A 161 -8.21 -32.68 3.38
C PRO A 161 -9.20 -32.40 2.24
N THR A 162 -10.39 -31.85 2.51
CA THR A 162 -11.39 -31.49 1.49
C THR A 162 -11.45 -29.98 1.22
N ALA A 163 -10.68 -29.18 1.97
CA ALA A 163 -10.65 -27.73 1.86
C ALA A 163 -9.89 -27.25 0.60
N ALA A 164 -10.55 -27.34 -0.56
CA ALA A 164 -9.98 -26.94 -1.85
C ALA A 164 -9.43 -25.49 -1.87
N GLU A 165 -10.09 -24.56 -1.17
CA GLU A 165 -9.61 -23.18 -1.06
C GLU A 165 -8.28 -23.06 -0.31
N SER A 166 -8.12 -23.80 0.79
CA SER A 166 -6.86 -23.83 1.56
C SER A 166 -5.70 -24.36 0.73
N PHE A 167 -5.93 -25.41 -0.06
CA PHE A 167 -4.93 -25.95 -0.99
C PHE A 167 -4.51 -24.93 -2.04
N TRP A 168 -5.47 -24.21 -2.64
CA TRP A 168 -5.18 -23.16 -3.61
C TRP A 168 -4.39 -22.00 -2.98
N ARG A 169 -4.79 -21.54 -1.80
CA ARG A 169 -4.10 -20.48 -1.04
C ARG A 169 -2.69 -20.90 -0.62
N TRP A 170 -2.49 -22.16 -0.25
CA TRP A 170 -1.17 -22.73 0.03
C TRP A 170 -0.27 -22.68 -1.21
N GLY A 171 -0.78 -23.13 -2.36
CA GLY A 171 -0.08 -23.05 -3.64
C GLY A 171 0.32 -21.62 -4.00
N LEU A 172 -0.61 -20.67 -3.88
CA LEU A 172 -0.33 -19.24 -4.09
C LEU A 172 0.77 -18.71 -3.16
N ALA A 173 0.71 -19.03 -1.87
CA ALA A 173 1.73 -18.61 -0.90
C ALA A 173 3.11 -19.17 -1.27
N LEU A 174 3.20 -20.43 -1.70
CA LEU A 174 4.44 -21.05 -2.19
C LEU A 174 4.96 -20.38 -3.47
N MET A 175 4.10 -20.02 -4.41
CA MET A 175 4.49 -19.24 -5.59
C MET A 175 5.09 -17.89 -5.22
N LYS A 176 4.49 -17.18 -4.25
CA LYS A 176 5.02 -15.90 -3.75
C LYS A 176 6.37 -16.04 -3.04
N LEU A 177 6.69 -17.21 -2.50
CA LEU A 177 8.00 -17.55 -1.95
C LEU A 177 9.02 -17.97 -3.01
N GLY A 178 8.63 -18.06 -4.29
CA GLY A 178 9.47 -18.61 -5.36
C GLY A 178 9.63 -20.15 -5.30
N ARG A 179 8.89 -20.83 -4.42
CA ARG A 179 8.86 -22.30 -4.28
C ARG A 179 7.92 -22.93 -5.32
N LEU A 180 8.18 -22.62 -6.59
CA LEU A 180 7.27 -22.86 -7.71
C LEU A 180 6.93 -24.33 -7.92
N ARG A 181 7.93 -25.22 -7.85
CA ARG A 181 7.71 -26.66 -8.06
C ARG A 181 6.92 -27.30 -6.92
N GLU A 182 7.09 -26.81 -5.70
CA GLU A 182 6.32 -27.27 -4.54
C GLU A 182 4.87 -26.77 -4.60
N ALA A 183 4.63 -25.60 -5.20
CA ALA A 183 3.28 -25.06 -5.39
C ALA A 183 2.40 -25.91 -6.30
N ILE A 184 2.98 -26.69 -7.22
CA ILE A 184 2.21 -27.50 -8.17
C ILE A 184 1.33 -28.54 -7.46
N SER A 185 1.86 -29.27 -6.47
CA SER A 185 1.13 -30.33 -5.76
C SER A 185 -0.16 -29.83 -5.08
N PRO A 186 -0.14 -28.78 -4.23
CA PRO A 186 -1.36 -28.28 -3.62
C PRO A 186 -2.33 -27.65 -4.63
N LEU A 187 -1.85 -27.02 -5.70
CA LEU A 187 -2.74 -26.52 -6.77
C LEU A 187 -3.43 -27.66 -7.54
N GLN A 188 -2.73 -28.76 -7.79
CA GLN A 188 -3.31 -29.96 -8.39
C GLN A 188 -4.40 -30.55 -7.48
N GLU A 189 -4.16 -30.59 -6.17
CA GLU A 189 -5.13 -31.09 -5.21
C GLU A 189 -6.38 -30.18 -5.14
N ALA A 190 -6.21 -28.86 -5.16
CA ALA A 190 -7.31 -27.91 -5.27
C ALA A 190 -8.16 -28.16 -6.54
N ALA A 191 -7.50 -28.38 -7.68
CA ALA A 191 -8.16 -28.70 -8.95
C ALA A 191 -8.86 -30.07 -8.94
N ARG A 192 -8.33 -31.05 -8.19
CA ARG A 192 -8.94 -32.38 -8.02
C ARG A 192 -10.20 -32.31 -7.18
N LEU A 193 -10.16 -31.53 -6.09
CA LEU A 193 -11.29 -31.36 -5.17
C LEU A 193 -12.44 -30.55 -5.77
N ARG A 194 -12.13 -29.56 -6.64
CA ARG A 194 -13.13 -28.80 -7.42
C ARG A 194 -12.79 -28.84 -8.92
N PRO A 195 -13.22 -29.90 -9.65
CA PRO A 195 -12.86 -30.11 -11.05
C PRO A 195 -13.30 -29.00 -12.01
N GLU A 196 -14.37 -28.27 -11.70
CA GLU A 196 -14.88 -27.14 -12.48
C GLU A 196 -14.15 -25.82 -12.20
N TRP A 197 -13.29 -25.78 -11.18
CA TRP A 197 -12.59 -24.55 -10.79
C TRP A 197 -11.34 -24.34 -11.64
N GLY A 198 -11.37 -23.32 -12.50
CA GLY A 198 -10.27 -23.03 -13.43
C GLY A 198 -9.08 -22.28 -12.82
N ASP A 199 -9.24 -21.55 -11.71
CA ASP A 199 -8.16 -20.71 -11.15
C ASP A 199 -6.90 -21.51 -10.75
N PRO A 200 -6.99 -22.69 -10.12
CA PRO A 200 -5.81 -23.51 -9.84
C PRO A 200 -5.03 -23.88 -11.11
N TRP A 201 -5.72 -24.08 -12.25
CA TRP A 201 -5.06 -24.35 -13.53
C TRP A 201 -4.30 -23.14 -14.07
N VAL A 202 -4.86 -21.93 -13.93
CA VAL A 202 -4.16 -20.69 -14.27
C VAL A 202 -2.88 -20.55 -13.42
N GLN A 203 -2.97 -20.78 -12.11
CA GLN A 203 -1.83 -20.68 -11.21
C GLN A 203 -0.77 -21.76 -11.47
N MET A 204 -1.16 -22.99 -11.80
CA MET A 204 -0.21 -24.03 -12.23
C MET A 204 0.48 -23.64 -13.54
N GLY A 205 -0.26 -23.12 -14.52
CA GLY A 205 0.32 -22.68 -15.79
C GLY A 205 1.34 -21.56 -15.59
N LEU A 206 1.05 -20.62 -14.70
CA LEU A 206 1.99 -19.58 -14.27
C LEU A 206 3.25 -20.15 -13.60
N ALA A 207 3.08 -21.08 -12.65
CA ALA A 207 4.21 -21.73 -12.01
C ALA A 207 5.10 -22.49 -13.03
N TRP A 208 4.51 -23.14 -14.03
CA TRP A 208 5.25 -23.79 -15.11
C TRP A 208 5.99 -22.81 -16.04
N LEU A 209 5.38 -21.66 -16.36
CA LEU A 209 6.06 -20.58 -17.09
C LEU A 209 7.29 -20.08 -16.34
N ASP A 210 7.16 -19.85 -15.04
CA ASP A 210 8.29 -19.38 -14.22
C ASP A 210 9.38 -20.46 -14.09
N LEU A 211 8.98 -21.74 -14.08
CA LEU A 211 9.89 -22.90 -14.17
C LEU A 211 10.50 -23.14 -15.56
N GLN A 212 10.23 -22.28 -16.55
CA GLN A 212 10.71 -22.38 -17.92
C GLN A 212 10.21 -23.62 -18.69
N ASP A 213 9.03 -24.14 -18.33
CA ASP A 213 8.35 -25.22 -19.07
C ASP A 213 7.05 -24.69 -19.71
N PRO A 214 7.15 -24.00 -20.86
CA PRO A 214 5.98 -23.44 -21.52
C PRO A 214 5.03 -24.51 -22.10
N VAL A 215 5.48 -25.74 -22.31
CA VAL A 215 4.63 -26.84 -22.81
C VAL A 215 3.60 -27.24 -21.75
N GLN A 216 4.06 -27.46 -20.51
CA GLN A 216 3.16 -27.75 -19.39
C GLN A 216 2.24 -26.57 -19.09
N ALA A 217 2.75 -25.34 -19.22
CA ALA A 217 1.95 -24.13 -19.04
C ALA A 217 0.77 -24.06 -20.01
N VAL A 218 1.01 -24.25 -21.31
CA VAL A 218 -0.05 -24.27 -22.34
C VAL A 218 -1.11 -25.33 -22.02
N GLY A 219 -0.70 -26.54 -21.61
CA GLY A 219 -1.63 -27.59 -21.20
C GLY A 219 -2.53 -27.18 -20.02
N CYS A 220 -1.97 -26.48 -19.03
CA CYS A 220 -2.73 -25.95 -17.91
C CYS A 220 -3.71 -24.85 -18.35
N PHE A 221 -3.29 -23.94 -19.24
CA PHE A 221 -4.15 -22.87 -19.75
C PHE A 221 -5.31 -23.39 -20.59
N GLN A 222 -5.09 -24.42 -21.43
CA GLN A 222 -6.14 -25.14 -22.13
C GLN A 222 -7.13 -25.79 -21.16
N ALA A 223 -6.64 -26.39 -20.08
CA ALA A 223 -7.47 -26.99 -19.03
C ALA A 223 -8.31 -25.94 -18.29
N ALA A 224 -7.77 -24.75 -18.04
CA ALA A 224 -8.49 -23.62 -17.45
C ALA A 224 -9.61 -23.12 -18.39
N GLU A 225 -9.30 -22.93 -19.67
CA GLU A 225 -10.27 -22.50 -20.68
C GLU A 225 -11.42 -23.49 -20.85
N ALA A 226 -11.12 -24.80 -20.90
CA ALA A 226 -12.14 -25.85 -20.99
C ALA A 226 -13.11 -25.87 -19.80
N ARG A 227 -12.74 -25.24 -18.68
CA ARG A 227 -13.55 -25.09 -17.46
C ARG A 227 -14.27 -23.74 -17.37
N GLY A 228 -14.22 -22.94 -18.43
CA GLY A 228 -14.91 -21.66 -18.52
C GLY A 228 -14.11 -20.45 -18.05
N THR A 229 -12.82 -20.61 -17.71
CA THR A 229 -11.95 -19.46 -17.43
C THR A 229 -11.52 -18.82 -18.74
N GLY A 230 -12.13 -17.69 -19.12
CA GLY A 230 -11.82 -16.95 -20.34
C GLY A 230 -11.45 -15.49 -20.04
N THR A 231 -10.42 -15.28 -19.22
CA THR A 231 -10.00 -13.93 -18.78
C THR A 231 -8.82 -13.41 -19.61
N ALA A 232 -8.67 -12.08 -19.68
CA ALA A 232 -7.52 -11.46 -20.33
C ALA A 232 -6.18 -11.90 -19.71
N GLN A 233 -6.17 -12.09 -18.38
CA GLN A 233 -5.02 -12.62 -17.65
C GLN A 233 -4.57 -13.98 -18.21
N LEU A 234 -5.49 -14.95 -18.30
CA LEU A 234 -5.20 -16.28 -18.83
C LEU A 234 -4.59 -16.20 -20.23
N TYR A 235 -5.25 -15.46 -21.12
CA TYR A 235 -4.83 -15.36 -22.51
C TYR A 235 -3.51 -14.62 -22.68
N SER A 236 -3.20 -13.65 -21.81
CA SER A 236 -1.92 -12.96 -21.82
C SER A 236 -0.76 -13.90 -21.43
N TYR A 237 -0.92 -14.69 -20.38
CA TYR A 237 0.09 -15.67 -19.98
C TYR A 237 0.21 -16.82 -20.99
N TRP A 238 -0.90 -17.21 -21.61
CA TRP A 238 -0.85 -18.18 -22.71
C TRP A 238 -0.11 -17.60 -23.93
N ALA A 239 -0.36 -16.35 -24.31
CA ALA A 239 0.39 -15.70 -25.37
C ALA A 239 1.91 -15.70 -25.08
N GLU A 240 2.31 -15.39 -23.84
CA GLU A 240 3.71 -15.49 -23.41
C GLU A 240 4.27 -16.91 -23.59
N ALA A 241 3.52 -17.95 -23.19
CA ALA A 241 3.92 -19.34 -23.37
C ALA A 241 4.18 -19.68 -24.85
N GLU A 242 3.28 -19.27 -25.74
CA GLU A 242 3.40 -19.49 -27.19
C GLU A 242 4.60 -18.74 -27.80
N VAL A 243 4.92 -17.53 -27.32
CA VAL A 243 6.13 -16.80 -27.76
C VAL A 243 7.39 -17.56 -27.36
N ARG A 244 7.45 -18.09 -26.14
CA ARG A 244 8.58 -18.91 -25.67
C ARG A 244 8.74 -20.19 -26.50
N LEU A 245 7.63 -20.77 -26.95
CA LEU A 245 7.60 -21.91 -27.88
C LEU A 245 7.90 -21.55 -29.34
N ALA A 246 8.07 -20.27 -29.66
CA ALA A 246 8.26 -19.77 -31.02
C ALA A 246 7.04 -19.98 -31.95
N HIS A 247 5.82 -19.89 -31.41
CA HIS A 247 4.56 -20.01 -32.16
C HIS A 247 3.88 -18.63 -32.36
N PRO A 248 4.29 -17.83 -33.36
CA PRO A 248 3.81 -16.45 -33.53
C PRO A 248 2.31 -16.34 -33.80
N GLU A 249 1.74 -17.22 -34.63
CA GLU A 249 0.32 -17.18 -34.95
C GLU A 249 -0.55 -17.54 -33.73
N ALA A 250 -0.14 -18.55 -32.96
CA ALA A 250 -0.83 -18.94 -31.74
C ALA A 250 -0.74 -17.85 -30.67
N ALA A 251 0.43 -17.25 -30.48
CA ALA A 251 0.61 -16.13 -29.57
C ALA A 251 -0.32 -14.95 -29.92
N TRP A 252 -0.43 -14.62 -31.20
CA TRP A 252 -1.31 -13.54 -31.65
C TRP A 252 -2.79 -13.84 -31.46
N GLU A 253 -3.21 -15.07 -31.70
CA GLU A 253 -4.59 -15.49 -31.43
C GLU A 253 -4.96 -15.29 -29.96
N LYS A 254 -4.05 -15.63 -29.03
CA LYS A 254 -4.25 -15.39 -27.60
C LYS A 254 -4.25 -13.92 -27.22
N VAL A 255 -3.39 -13.11 -27.84
CA VAL A 255 -3.45 -11.63 -27.67
C VAL A 255 -4.81 -11.10 -28.10
N CYS A 256 -5.32 -11.52 -29.26
CA CYS A 256 -6.65 -11.12 -29.74
C CYS A 256 -7.75 -11.53 -28.77
N ARG A 257 -7.68 -12.73 -28.16
CA ARG A 257 -8.62 -13.14 -27.11
C ARG A 257 -8.50 -12.28 -25.85
N ALA A 258 -7.28 -11.95 -25.41
CA ALA A 258 -7.06 -11.06 -24.27
C ALA A 258 -7.65 -9.66 -24.52
N VAL A 259 -7.40 -9.10 -25.70
CA VAL A 259 -7.96 -7.82 -26.15
C VAL A 259 -9.49 -7.88 -26.27
N ALA A 260 -10.04 -8.99 -26.74
CA ALA A 260 -11.50 -9.17 -26.83
C ALA A 260 -12.15 -9.22 -25.44
N ALA A 261 -11.49 -9.83 -24.44
CA ALA A 261 -11.96 -9.82 -23.06
C ALA A 261 -11.95 -8.40 -22.45
N GLU A 262 -11.00 -7.55 -22.86
CA GLU A 262 -10.87 -6.14 -22.42
C GLU A 262 -11.38 -5.13 -23.47
N ARG A 263 -12.27 -5.54 -24.39
CA ARG A 263 -12.58 -4.79 -25.62
C ARG A 263 -12.93 -3.32 -25.38
N ASN A 264 -13.79 -3.06 -24.40
CA ASN A 264 -14.25 -1.70 -24.10
C ASN A 264 -13.11 -0.82 -23.59
N TRP A 265 -12.25 -1.39 -22.74
CA TRP A 265 -11.08 -0.68 -22.22
C TRP A 265 -10.09 -0.39 -23.35
N VAL A 266 -9.78 -1.38 -24.18
CA VAL A 266 -8.83 -1.23 -25.30
C VAL A 266 -9.34 -0.23 -26.33
N GLN A 267 -10.64 -0.27 -26.67
CA GLN A 267 -11.24 0.69 -27.58
C GLN A 267 -11.16 2.13 -27.02
N ALA A 268 -11.54 2.34 -25.75
CA ALA A 268 -11.43 3.64 -25.12
C ALA A 268 -9.98 4.14 -25.06
N TRP A 269 -9.01 3.25 -24.83
CA TRP A 269 -7.60 3.61 -24.88
C TRP A 269 -7.19 4.07 -26.29
N CYS A 270 -7.56 3.34 -27.35
CA CYS A 270 -7.26 3.73 -28.73
C CYS A 270 -7.87 5.09 -29.11
N GLU A 271 -9.09 5.37 -28.65
CA GLU A 271 -9.81 6.61 -28.95
C GLU A 271 -9.29 7.83 -28.16
N GLY A 272 -8.91 7.64 -26.90
CA GLY A 272 -8.52 8.73 -25.99
C GLY A 272 -7.01 8.94 -25.83
N SER A 273 -6.28 7.86 -25.53
CA SER A 273 -4.91 7.90 -24.99
C SER A 273 -3.85 7.29 -25.91
N GLY A 274 -4.27 6.57 -26.96
CA GLY A 274 -3.44 5.60 -27.68
C GLY A 274 -2.47 6.14 -28.73
N GLY A 275 -2.40 7.47 -28.93
CA GLY A 275 -1.56 8.11 -29.95
C GLY A 275 -1.81 7.56 -31.37
N GLU A 276 -1.11 8.02 -32.39
CA GLU A 276 -1.02 7.26 -33.65
C GLU A 276 0.23 6.39 -33.57
N SER A 277 0.05 5.06 -33.58
CA SER A 277 1.17 4.11 -33.47
C SER A 277 0.86 2.77 -34.15
N PRO A 278 1.89 2.00 -34.57
CA PRO A 278 1.69 0.64 -35.05
C PRO A 278 1.01 -0.28 -34.02
N LEU A 279 1.24 -0.04 -32.72
CA LEU A 279 0.58 -0.76 -31.63
C LEU A 279 -0.93 -0.48 -31.62
N ARG A 280 -1.35 0.80 -31.67
CA ARG A 280 -2.76 1.16 -31.73
C ARG A 280 -3.46 0.51 -32.92
N SER A 281 -2.86 0.59 -34.11
CA SER A 281 -3.42 -0.05 -35.31
C SER A 281 -3.59 -1.56 -35.12
N GLY A 282 -2.61 -2.23 -34.51
CA GLY A 282 -2.70 -3.65 -34.15
C GLY A 282 -3.81 -3.96 -33.14
N LEU A 283 -3.98 -3.14 -32.11
CA LEU A 283 -5.06 -3.29 -31.12
C LEU A 283 -6.44 -3.03 -31.73
N GLU A 284 -6.58 -2.01 -32.59
CA GLU A 284 -7.83 -1.74 -33.30
C GLU A 284 -8.24 -2.89 -34.23
N GLN A 285 -7.27 -3.50 -34.93
CA GLN A 285 -7.50 -4.69 -35.75
C GLN A 285 -7.92 -5.90 -34.89
N ALA A 286 -7.23 -6.12 -33.76
CA ALA A 286 -7.58 -7.17 -32.81
C ALA A 286 -9.01 -6.99 -32.25
N CYS A 287 -9.42 -5.76 -31.93
CA CYS A 287 -10.78 -5.44 -31.49
C CYS A 287 -11.86 -5.68 -32.55
N ARG A 288 -11.51 -5.67 -33.85
CA ARG A 288 -12.42 -5.97 -34.97
C ARG A 288 -12.56 -7.47 -35.24
N GLY A 289 -11.72 -8.31 -34.63
CA GLY A 289 -11.74 -9.76 -34.84
C GLY A 289 -11.20 -10.18 -36.22
N GLU A 290 -10.36 -9.35 -36.84
CA GLU A 290 -9.71 -9.65 -38.12
C GLU A 290 -8.58 -10.67 -37.92
N GLY A 291 -8.95 -11.94 -37.67
CA GLY A 291 -8.07 -13.05 -37.29
C GLY A 291 -7.10 -13.57 -38.37
N SER A 292 -6.88 -12.83 -39.45
CA SER A 292 -5.83 -13.13 -40.45
C SER A 292 -4.59 -12.24 -40.31
N ALA A 293 -4.56 -11.35 -39.33
CA ALA A 293 -3.41 -10.48 -39.09
C ALA A 293 -2.25 -11.28 -38.52
N ARG A 294 -1.08 -11.20 -39.16
CA ARG A 294 0.19 -11.64 -38.58
C ARG A 294 0.58 -10.63 -37.49
N ILE A 295 1.06 -11.11 -36.35
CA ILE A 295 1.63 -10.23 -35.33
C ILE A 295 2.64 -9.26 -35.97
N PRO A 296 2.59 -7.95 -35.66
CA PRO A 296 3.59 -7.03 -36.18
C PRO A 296 5.00 -7.53 -35.84
N ASP A 297 5.84 -7.71 -36.86
CA ASP A 297 7.14 -8.36 -36.70
C ASP A 297 7.98 -7.68 -35.60
N PHE A 298 7.91 -6.35 -35.49
CA PHE A 298 8.60 -5.59 -34.45
C PHE A 298 8.12 -5.94 -33.02
N LEU A 299 6.81 -6.19 -32.81
CA LEU A 299 6.27 -6.60 -31.51
C LEU A 299 6.72 -8.01 -31.18
N TYR A 300 6.60 -8.94 -32.13
CA TYR A 300 6.99 -10.32 -31.90
C TYR A 300 8.50 -10.45 -31.65
N SER A 301 9.34 -9.70 -32.39
CA SER A 301 10.77 -9.63 -32.14
C SER A 301 11.10 -9.09 -30.75
N ALA A 302 10.42 -8.03 -30.30
CA ALA A 302 10.59 -7.49 -28.96
C ALA A 302 10.18 -8.51 -27.88
N TRP A 303 9.07 -9.21 -28.08
CA TRP A 303 8.59 -10.27 -27.17
C TRP A 303 9.54 -11.45 -27.12
N ARG A 304 10.04 -11.92 -28.27
CA ARG A 304 11.05 -12.98 -28.36
C ARG A 304 12.33 -12.60 -27.64
N GLN A 305 12.82 -11.38 -27.85
CA GLN A 305 14.00 -10.89 -27.15
C GLN A 305 13.80 -10.84 -25.64
N ARG A 306 12.59 -10.51 -25.17
CA ARG A 306 12.24 -10.42 -23.76
C ARG A 306 12.09 -11.79 -23.07
N TRP A 307 11.37 -12.72 -23.69
CA TRP A 307 10.98 -13.99 -23.05
C TRP A 307 11.77 -15.22 -23.52
N ALA A 308 12.48 -15.11 -24.65
CA ALA A 308 13.32 -16.18 -25.20
C ALA A 308 14.59 -15.60 -25.88
N PRO A 309 15.45 -14.86 -25.13
CA PRO A 309 16.68 -14.29 -25.70
C PRO A 309 17.59 -15.40 -26.23
N GLU A 310 18.00 -15.29 -27.50
CA GLU A 310 18.94 -16.24 -28.10
C GLU A 310 20.31 -16.16 -27.40
N GLY A 311 20.82 -17.31 -26.96
CA GLY A 311 22.21 -17.42 -26.46
C GLY A 311 22.46 -17.06 -24.99
N VAL A 312 21.42 -16.86 -24.18
CA VAL A 312 21.57 -16.61 -22.74
C VAL A 312 21.39 -17.93 -21.98
N ALA A 313 22.50 -18.53 -21.52
CA ALA A 313 22.43 -19.51 -20.43
C ALA A 313 21.62 -18.91 -19.27
N PRO A 314 20.88 -19.71 -18.46
CA PRO A 314 20.23 -19.19 -17.26
C PRO A 314 21.27 -18.37 -16.50
N PRO A 315 20.91 -17.26 -15.85
CA PRO A 315 21.90 -16.44 -15.16
C PRO A 315 22.67 -17.36 -14.22
N ALA A 316 23.89 -17.73 -14.60
CA ALA A 316 24.90 -18.07 -13.62
C ALA A 316 24.91 -16.86 -12.69
N ASP A 317 24.97 -17.10 -11.39
CA ASP A 317 25.24 -16.08 -10.39
C ASP A 317 26.39 -15.20 -10.88
N SER A 318 26.03 -14.11 -11.56
CA SER A 318 26.95 -13.24 -12.29
C SER A 318 26.67 -11.84 -11.81
N PHE A 319 26.78 -11.69 -10.49
CA PHE A 319 27.57 -10.60 -9.98
C PHE A 319 29.01 -10.78 -10.46
N SER A 320 29.24 -10.44 -11.73
CA SER A 320 30.57 -10.08 -12.19
C SER A 320 30.95 -8.81 -11.43
N GLN A 321 31.63 -9.00 -10.31
CA GLN A 321 32.45 -7.98 -9.69
C GLN A 321 33.56 -7.65 -10.69
N SER A 322 33.25 -6.78 -11.64
CA SER A 322 34.28 -5.96 -12.24
C SER A 322 34.76 -5.01 -11.14
N THR A 323 35.85 -5.40 -10.48
CA THR A 323 36.63 -4.49 -9.64
C THR A 323 37.21 -3.40 -10.55
N PRO A 324 36.80 -2.12 -10.42
CA PRO A 324 37.67 -1.06 -10.85
C PRO A 324 38.85 -0.98 -9.87
N PRO A 325 40.03 -0.55 -10.31
CA PRO A 325 41.17 -0.46 -9.43
C PRO A 325 41.00 0.71 -8.46
N THR A 326 41.73 0.62 -7.36
CA THR A 326 42.06 1.65 -6.37
C THR A 326 41.15 1.77 -5.13
N THR A 327 41.86 1.93 -4.03
CA THR A 327 41.50 1.77 -2.62
C THR A 327 40.89 3.05 -2.06
N ASP A 328 39.59 3.30 -2.25
CA ASP A 328 38.90 4.46 -1.64
C ASP A 328 37.39 4.20 -1.42
N PHE A 329 37.03 3.06 -0.82
CA PHE A 329 35.63 2.73 -0.51
C PHE A 329 35.32 2.87 0.98
N TRP A 330 34.17 3.47 1.32
CA TRP A 330 33.70 3.61 2.70
C TRP A 330 32.83 2.40 3.09
N PRO A 331 32.99 1.83 4.30
CA PRO A 331 32.21 0.67 4.73
C PRO A 331 30.72 1.00 4.88
N VAL A 332 29.86 0.04 4.51
CA VAL A 332 28.42 0.11 4.79
C VAL A 332 28.18 -0.07 6.29
N PRO A 333 27.23 0.65 6.92
CA PRO A 333 26.90 0.48 8.32
C PRO A 333 26.54 -0.97 8.64
N THR A 334 27.16 -1.55 9.67
CA THR A 334 26.79 -2.87 10.22
C THR A 334 25.99 -2.75 11.52
N GLN A 335 25.87 -1.53 12.06
CA GLN A 335 25.17 -1.16 13.28
C GLN A 335 24.44 0.17 13.09
N GLY A 336 23.43 0.43 13.91
CA GLY A 336 22.65 1.67 13.87
C GLY A 336 21.72 1.80 15.06
N TYR A 337 21.12 2.98 15.19
CA TYR A 337 20.13 3.28 16.22
C TYR A 337 18.75 3.35 15.61
N LEU A 338 17.77 2.79 16.31
CA LEU A 338 16.38 2.82 15.87
C LEU A 338 15.81 4.22 15.98
N THR A 339 16.20 4.96 17.01
CA THR A 339 15.84 6.37 17.15
C THR A 339 17.06 7.24 17.40
N THR A 340 17.04 8.44 16.88
CA THR A 340 18.08 9.45 17.08
C THR A 340 18.18 9.85 18.56
N ARG A 341 17.05 9.81 19.29
CA ARG A 341 17.01 9.99 20.75
C ARG A 341 17.85 8.93 21.48
N GLN A 342 17.74 7.65 21.10
CA GLN A 342 18.56 6.58 21.68
C GLN A 342 20.05 6.80 21.42
N TRP A 343 20.41 7.20 20.20
CA TRP A 343 21.80 7.54 19.84
C TRP A 343 22.35 8.66 20.74
N HIS A 344 21.62 9.78 20.83
CA HIS A 344 22.04 10.93 21.63
C HIS A 344 22.21 10.56 23.11
N GLN A 345 21.26 9.82 23.68
CA GLN A 345 21.32 9.36 25.08
C GLN A 345 22.46 8.37 25.33
N ALA A 346 22.74 7.46 24.40
CA ALA A 346 23.77 6.44 24.56
C ALA A 346 25.19 6.98 24.39
N THR A 347 25.37 8.01 23.54
CA THR A 347 26.71 8.50 23.15
C THR A 347 27.06 9.86 23.74
N GLY A 348 26.05 10.67 24.09
CA GLY A 348 26.22 12.09 24.40
C GLY A 348 26.68 12.94 23.21
N GLU A 349 26.68 12.37 22.00
CA GLU A 349 27.08 13.08 20.77
C GLU A 349 25.89 13.83 20.16
N GLY A 350 26.20 14.93 19.47
CA GLY A 350 25.21 15.76 18.80
C GLY A 350 24.27 16.51 19.73
N ASP A 351 23.21 17.06 19.15
CA ASP A 351 22.14 17.75 19.85
C ASP A 351 20.79 17.21 19.38
N TYR A 352 19.81 17.20 20.27
CA TYR A 352 18.46 16.69 20.03
C TYR A 352 17.45 17.67 20.61
N GLN A 353 16.78 18.43 19.73
CA GLN A 353 15.78 19.41 20.11
C GLN A 353 14.38 18.87 19.78
N LEU A 354 13.65 18.47 20.82
CA LEU A 354 12.23 18.13 20.72
C LEU A 354 11.40 19.39 20.49
N LEU A 355 10.47 19.37 19.52
CA LEU A 355 9.53 20.46 19.25
C LEU A 355 8.12 20.11 19.68
N ASP A 356 7.57 19.00 19.16
CA ASP A 356 6.24 18.53 19.50
C ASP A 356 6.29 17.06 19.94
N PRO A 357 5.49 16.67 20.95
CA PRO A 357 5.34 15.27 21.31
C PRO A 357 4.67 14.49 20.18
N GLY A 358 4.86 13.16 20.18
CA GLY A 358 4.12 12.27 19.29
C GLY A 358 2.61 12.33 19.52
N GLY A 359 1.84 11.79 18.58
CA GLY A 359 0.38 11.85 18.60
C GLY A 359 -0.27 10.73 17.81
N VAL A 360 -1.57 10.87 17.55
CA VAL A 360 -2.31 9.91 16.72
C VAL A 360 -3.22 10.67 15.76
N LEU A 361 -3.14 10.36 14.48
CA LEU A 361 -4.09 10.81 13.47
C LEU A 361 -5.15 9.72 13.27
N CYS A 362 -6.40 10.07 13.52
CA CYS A 362 -7.54 9.18 13.33
C CYS A 362 -8.23 9.48 12.00
N LEU A 363 -8.25 8.52 11.09
CA LEU A 363 -8.96 8.61 9.82
C LEU A 363 -10.24 7.76 9.87
N LYS A 364 -11.33 8.28 9.31
CA LYS A 364 -12.63 7.60 9.23
C LYS A 364 -12.86 7.04 7.85
N ALA A 365 -13.47 5.86 7.77
CA ALA A 365 -13.86 5.27 6.50
C ALA A 365 -14.79 6.21 5.70
N PRO A 366 -14.67 6.25 4.37
CA PRO A 366 -15.57 7.02 3.53
C PRO A 366 -17.00 6.45 3.54
N PRO A 367 -18.03 7.29 3.28
CA PRO A 367 -19.45 6.91 3.41
C PRO A 367 -19.95 5.88 2.39
N ALA A 368 -19.25 5.73 1.25
CA ALA A 368 -19.54 4.73 0.24
C ALA A 368 -18.29 3.90 0.04
N ALA A 369 -18.38 2.60 0.30
CA ALA A 369 -17.27 1.74 0.04
C ALA A 369 -17.78 0.45 -0.59
N ASP A 370 -17.46 0.32 -1.87
CA ASP A 370 -17.19 -0.98 -2.45
C ASP A 370 -16.39 -1.81 -1.43
N PRO A 371 -16.84 -3.03 -1.05
CA PRO A 371 -16.12 -3.89 -0.12
C PRO A 371 -14.64 -4.08 -0.47
N ALA A 372 -14.28 -3.99 -1.76
CA ALA A 372 -12.90 -4.04 -2.25
C ALA A 372 -12.05 -2.82 -1.81
N ILE A 373 -12.65 -1.65 -1.62
CA ILE A 373 -11.99 -0.41 -1.16
C ILE A 373 -11.84 -0.38 0.35
N LEU A 374 -12.79 -0.97 1.09
CA LEU A 374 -12.82 -0.96 2.56
C LEU A 374 -11.54 -1.53 3.18
N GLN A 375 -10.85 -2.46 2.52
CA GLN A 375 -9.58 -2.96 3.03
C GLN A 375 -8.53 -1.84 3.14
N LYS A 376 -8.45 -0.94 2.15
CA LYS A 376 -7.41 0.09 2.05
C LYS A 376 -7.81 1.41 2.69
N LEU A 377 -9.08 1.80 2.60
CA LEU A 377 -9.62 3.03 3.22
C LEU A 377 -10.45 2.74 4.48
N ARG A 378 -10.04 1.75 5.28
CA ARG A 378 -10.63 1.43 6.59
C ARG A 378 -10.41 2.57 7.60
N PRO A 379 -11.13 2.61 8.74
CA PRO A 379 -10.74 3.46 9.85
C PRO A 379 -9.31 3.13 10.29
N GLN A 380 -8.47 4.15 10.44
CA GLN A 380 -7.04 3.99 10.78
C GLN A 380 -6.67 4.90 11.94
N ARG A 381 -5.84 4.39 12.86
CA ARG A 381 -5.18 5.15 13.92
C ARG A 381 -3.70 5.18 13.62
N ILE A 382 -3.24 6.27 13.02
CA ILE A 382 -1.87 6.40 12.54
C ILE A 382 -1.03 7.04 13.65
N PRO A 383 -0.02 6.34 14.20
CA PRO A 383 0.89 6.94 15.16
C PRO A 383 1.73 8.02 14.48
N LEU A 384 1.68 9.23 15.03
CA LEU A 384 2.54 10.35 14.63
C LEU A 384 3.77 10.35 15.53
N ALA A 385 4.95 10.40 14.92
CA ALA A 385 6.20 10.45 15.66
C ALA A 385 6.36 11.82 16.32
N GLU A 386 7.22 11.87 17.33
CA GLU A 386 7.71 13.15 17.85
C GLU A 386 8.37 13.97 16.74
N THR A 387 8.16 15.28 16.76
CA THR A 387 8.87 16.19 15.86
C THR A 387 10.10 16.72 16.58
N PHE A 388 11.26 16.60 15.93
CA PHE A 388 12.53 17.05 16.49
C PHE A 388 13.49 17.51 15.40
N VAL A 389 14.52 18.24 15.81
CA VAL A 389 15.69 18.53 15.00
C VAL A 389 16.93 17.97 15.69
N ALA A 390 17.72 17.22 14.93
CA ALA A 390 18.98 16.66 15.40
C ALA A 390 20.16 17.39 14.75
N GLN A 391 21.21 17.64 15.53
CA GLN A 391 22.50 18.09 15.01
C GLN A 391 23.50 16.96 15.12
N ILE A 392 24.12 16.59 14.00
CA ILE A 392 25.00 15.44 13.88
C ILE A 392 26.41 15.94 13.50
N PRO A 393 27.33 16.06 14.48
CA PRO A 393 28.69 16.51 14.24
C PRO A 393 29.42 15.54 13.31
N ARG A 394 30.01 16.06 12.22
CA ARG A 394 30.60 15.27 11.13
C ARG A 394 29.66 14.18 10.58
N GLY A 395 28.35 14.43 10.65
CA GLY A 395 27.34 13.56 10.07
C GLY A 395 27.40 13.56 8.54
N SER A 396 27.04 12.44 7.95
CA SER A 396 26.97 12.29 6.50
C SER A 396 25.61 11.78 6.05
N VAL A 397 25.28 12.02 4.79
CA VAL A 397 24.07 11.54 4.14
C VAL A 397 24.44 10.87 2.82
N HIS A 398 23.92 9.67 2.62
CA HIS A 398 23.98 8.99 1.33
C HIS A 398 22.59 8.97 0.70
N VAL A 399 22.50 9.29 -0.60
CA VAL A 399 21.28 9.17 -1.40
C VAL A 399 21.51 8.19 -2.55
N GLY A 400 20.62 7.22 -2.71
CA GLY A 400 20.75 6.19 -3.74
C GLY A 400 19.52 6.08 -4.62
N HIS A 401 19.72 5.70 -5.88
CA HIS A 401 18.66 5.20 -6.74
C HIS A 401 18.63 3.67 -6.63
N TYR A 402 17.65 3.13 -5.90
CA TYR A 402 17.58 1.70 -5.62
C TYR A 402 16.68 1.01 -6.65
N PRO A 403 17.21 0.09 -7.49
CA PRO A 403 16.56 -0.39 -8.71
C PRO A 403 15.32 -1.28 -8.52
N ARG A 404 14.78 -1.41 -7.30
CA ARG A 404 13.62 -2.28 -6.99
C ARG A 404 12.28 -1.55 -6.89
N HIS A 405 12.22 -0.24 -7.11
CA HIS A 405 11.00 0.53 -6.94
C HIS A 405 10.60 1.24 -8.24
N LEU A 406 9.40 0.91 -8.75
CA LEU A 406 8.80 1.47 -9.97
C LEU A 406 8.51 2.98 -9.88
N TYR A 407 8.59 3.52 -8.67
CA TYR A 407 8.60 4.94 -8.37
C TYR A 407 10.06 5.29 -8.09
N ALA A 408 10.60 6.33 -8.74
CA ALA A 408 11.93 6.85 -8.46
C ALA A 408 12.07 7.15 -6.95
N SER A 409 12.47 6.13 -6.20
CA SER A 409 12.41 6.12 -4.74
C SER A 409 13.78 6.53 -4.26
N PHE A 410 13.87 7.81 -3.93
CA PHE A 410 15.02 8.40 -3.31
C PHE A 410 15.02 8.00 -1.83
N ALA A 411 15.80 6.98 -1.48
CA ALA A 411 16.07 6.70 -0.08
C ALA A 411 17.35 7.44 0.33
N SER A 412 17.35 7.99 1.54
CA SER A 412 18.53 8.56 2.16
C SER A 412 18.92 7.78 3.39
N GLY A 413 20.23 7.60 3.58
CA GLY A 413 20.78 7.11 4.84
C GLY A 413 21.54 8.22 5.53
N VAL A 414 21.08 8.59 6.73
CA VAL A 414 21.74 9.57 7.59
C VAL A 414 22.64 8.82 8.57
N LEU A 415 23.93 9.16 8.52
CA LEU A 415 24.99 8.46 9.22
C LEU A 415 25.68 9.36 10.25
N THR A 416 26.03 8.79 11.40
CA THR A 416 26.89 9.43 12.40
C THR A 416 28.33 9.50 11.89
N ARG A 417 29.20 10.26 12.58
CA ARG A 417 30.64 10.28 12.29
C ARG A 417 31.33 8.91 12.39
N ARG A 418 30.71 7.95 13.09
CA ARG A 418 31.19 6.57 13.26
C ARG A 418 30.65 5.63 12.18
N GLY A 419 29.83 6.14 11.26
CA GLY A 419 29.17 5.35 10.22
C GLY A 419 27.96 4.56 10.71
N GLU A 420 27.35 4.96 11.85
CA GLU A 420 26.14 4.31 12.37
C GLU A 420 24.90 4.92 11.70
N LEU A 421 23.93 4.09 11.29
CA LEU A 421 22.70 4.56 10.66
C LEU A 421 21.70 5.07 11.72
N LEU A 422 21.10 6.25 11.49
CA LEU A 422 19.99 6.78 12.29
C LEU A 422 18.66 6.52 11.56
N ALA A 423 17.89 5.53 12.02
CA ALA A 423 16.77 4.99 11.24
C ALA A 423 15.61 5.97 11.04
N ASP A 424 15.24 6.70 12.09
CA ASP A 424 14.14 7.67 12.10
C ASP A 424 14.42 8.93 11.26
N LEU A 425 15.68 9.14 10.86
CA LEU A 425 16.11 10.18 9.93
C LEU A 425 16.46 9.63 8.53
N SER A 426 16.57 8.31 8.38
CA SER A 426 16.92 7.63 7.13
C SER A 426 15.66 7.20 6.39
N LEU A 427 15.06 8.16 5.68
CA LEU A 427 13.76 7.98 5.05
C LEU A 427 13.87 7.24 3.72
N SER A 428 12.92 6.32 3.51
CA SER A 428 12.71 5.65 2.23
C SER A 428 11.22 5.64 1.90
N LEU A 429 10.88 5.76 0.62
CA LEU A 429 9.51 5.54 0.17
C LEU A 429 9.21 4.04 0.28
N PRO A 430 8.25 3.61 1.12
CA PRO A 430 7.84 2.22 1.10
C PRO A 430 7.24 1.91 -0.28
N PRO A 431 7.42 0.71 -0.84
CA PRO A 431 6.80 0.37 -2.11
C PRO A 431 5.27 0.53 -1.98
N PRO A 432 4.54 0.87 -3.07
CA PRO A 432 3.10 1.23 -3.01
C PRO A 432 2.21 0.18 -2.33
N GLU A 433 2.70 -1.04 -2.39
CA GLU A 433 2.09 -2.25 -1.90
C GLU A 433 2.31 -2.50 -0.40
N PHE A 434 3.06 -1.61 0.28
CA PHE A 434 3.33 -1.55 1.73
C PHE A 434 2.71 -0.31 2.41
N LEU A 435 1.84 0.43 1.72
CA LEU A 435 1.19 1.66 2.22
C LEU A 435 -0.05 1.38 3.08
N ASP A 436 0.02 0.37 3.94
CA ASP A 436 -0.80 0.38 5.14
C ASP A 436 0.05 1.16 6.15
N TRP A 437 -0.36 2.38 6.55
CA TRP A 437 0.38 3.22 7.53
C TRP A 437 0.50 2.57 8.94
N ASP A 438 0.23 1.27 9.07
CA ASP A 438 0.58 0.35 10.16
C ASP A 438 2.11 0.10 10.21
N TYR A 439 2.90 1.18 10.10
CA TYR A 439 4.36 1.18 10.08
C TYR A 439 4.92 0.54 11.35
N ARG A 440 5.75 -0.51 11.21
CA ARG A 440 6.47 -1.13 12.33
C ARG A 440 7.95 -0.72 12.32
N PRO A 441 8.58 -0.50 13.48
CA PRO A 441 9.96 0.01 13.58
C PRO A 441 11.07 -0.87 12.97
N ASP A 442 10.78 -2.07 12.46
CA ASP A 442 11.79 -3.04 12.00
C ASP A 442 12.55 -2.64 10.70
N HIS A 443 12.23 -1.47 10.11
CA HIS A 443 12.81 -0.97 8.87
C HIS A 443 14.33 -0.79 8.89
N LEU A 444 14.97 -0.68 10.05
CA LEU A 444 16.43 -0.73 10.16
C LEU A 444 17.01 -1.92 9.41
N ARG A 445 16.44 -3.12 9.57
CA ARG A 445 16.97 -4.36 8.96
C ARG A 445 16.79 -4.44 7.45
N HIS A 446 15.94 -3.58 6.90
CA HIS A 446 15.52 -3.63 5.50
C HIS A 446 15.81 -2.33 4.74
N HIS A 447 16.51 -1.38 5.36
CA HIS A 447 16.86 -0.13 4.68
C HIS A 447 17.75 -0.42 3.47
N PRO A 448 17.44 0.11 2.26
CA PRO A 448 18.16 -0.24 1.02
C PRO A 448 19.67 -0.01 1.10
N LEU A 449 20.11 0.96 1.91
CA LEU A 449 21.53 1.24 2.14
C LEU A 449 22.30 0.05 2.71
N LEU A 450 21.68 -0.78 3.57
CA LEU A 450 22.35 -1.93 4.17
C LEU A 450 22.63 -3.07 3.17
N GLY A 451 21.93 -3.06 2.03
CA GLY A 451 22.15 -4.02 0.94
C GLY A 451 23.27 -3.62 -0.03
N LEU A 452 23.91 -2.46 0.17
CA LEU A 452 25.02 -2.02 -0.69
C LEU A 452 26.33 -2.72 -0.32
N PRO A 453 27.22 -2.99 -1.29
CA PRO A 453 28.52 -3.60 -1.01
C PRO A 453 29.51 -2.61 -0.37
N HIS A 454 29.40 -1.32 -0.71
CA HIS A 454 30.21 -0.22 -0.17
C HIS A 454 29.52 1.11 -0.46
N LEU A 455 29.90 2.16 0.27
CA LEU A 455 29.52 3.54 -0.04
C LEU A 455 30.68 4.26 -0.74
N PRO A 456 30.39 5.19 -1.67
CA PRO A 456 31.42 6.08 -2.18
C PRO A 456 31.98 6.97 -1.04
N PRO A 457 33.22 7.47 -1.15
CA PRO A 457 33.79 8.35 -0.14
C PRO A 457 32.94 9.63 0.00
N PRO A 458 32.72 10.15 1.22
CA PRO A 458 31.91 11.33 1.41
C PRO A 458 32.61 12.58 0.85
N ILE A 459 31.87 13.39 0.11
CA ILE A 459 32.32 14.71 -0.31
C ILE A 459 32.09 15.69 0.85
N PRO A 460 33.14 16.38 1.33
CA PRO A 460 33.01 17.30 2.45
C PRO A 460 32.28 18.58 2.03
N LEU A 461 31.39 19.06 2.90
CA LEU A 461 30.72 20.34 2.81
C LEU A 461 31.27 21.29 3.88
N ASP A 462 31.43 22.56 3.50
CA ASP A 462 31.91 23.59 4.40
C ASP A 462 30.83 24.02 5.39
N GLY A 463 31.14 23.94 6.69
CA GLY A 463 30.26 24.42 7.76
C GLY A 463 29.02 23.56 8.04
N PRO A 464 28.05 24.12 8.78
CA PRO A 464 26.78 23.46 9.08
C PRO A 464 25.84 23.48 7.87
N VAL A 465 25.13 22.37 7.65
CA VAL A 465 24.17 22.21 6.55
C VAL A 465 22.89 21.60 7.08
N ALA A 466 21.75 22.20 6.77
CA ALA A 466 20.45 21.59 7.02
C ALA A 466 20.12 20.59 5.92
N LEU A 467 19.57 19.42 6.26
CA LEU A 467 19.21 18.37 5.31
C LEU A 467 17.71 18.08 5.41
N LEU A 468 17.03 18.07 4.27
CA LEU A 468 15.70 17.44 4.12
C LEU A 468 15.91 16.03 3.56
N PRO A 469 15.75 14.97 4.38
CA PRO A 469 16.26 13.64 4.04
C PRO A 469 15.44 12.92 2.97
N LEU A 470 14.19 13.29 2.70
CA LEU A 470 13.41 12.68 1.63
C LEU A 470 13.70 13.36 0.29
N GLY A 471 13.93 12.57 -0.77
CA GLY A 471 14.01 13.11 -2.12
C GLY A 471 12.63 13.32 -2.74
N ALA A 472 12.31 14.54 -3.18
CA ALA A 472 10.98 14.84 -3.73
C ALA A 472 11.03 15.66 -5.03
N VAL A 473 11.16 14.94 -6.15
CA VAL A 473 10.98 15.50 -7.50
C VAL A 473 9.48 15.61 -7.88
N ASN A 474 8.63 14.88 -7.17
CA ASN A 474 7.19 14.81 -7.37
C ASN A 474 6.45 15.90 -6.56
N TYR A 475 5.43 16.51 -7.16
CA TYR A 475 4.63 17.57 -6.54
C TYR A 475 3.97 17.13 -5.22
N PHE A 476 3.44 15.91 -5.13
CA PHE A 476 2.78 15.40 -3.92
C PHE A 476 3.75 15.35 -2.73
N HIS A 477 4.87 14.63 -2.87
CA HIS A 477 5.84 14.47 -1.77
C HIS A 477 6.53 15.79 -1.40
N TRP A 478 6.70 16.69 -2.38
CA TRP A 478 7.19 18.03 -2.07
C TRP A 478 6.25 18.75 -1.09
N MET A 479 4.95 18.76 -1.39
CA MET A 479 3.96 19.44 -0.58
C MET A 479 3.69 18.74 0.75
N VAL A 480 3.59 17.41 0.75
CA VAL A 480 3.15 16.63 1.93
C VAL A 480 4.29 16.27 2.87
N ASP A 481 5.52 16.09 2.36
CA ASP A 481 6.64 15.61 3.17
C ASP A 481 7.73 16.69 3.34
N ILE A 482 8.11 17.39 2.26
CA ILE A 482 9.24 18.34 2.31
C ILE A 482 8.86 19.66 2.97
N LEU A 483 7.75 20.29 2.58
CA LEU A 483 7.37 21.57 3.15
C LEU A 483 7.07 21.49 4.66
N PRO A 484 6.38 20.45 5.17
CA PRO A 484 6.22 20.29 6.63
C PRO A 484 7.53 20.03 7.37
N ALA A 485 8.47 19.28 6.79
CA ALA A 485 9.79 19.09 7.39
C ALA A 485 10.62 20.39 7.40
N LEU A 486 10.42 21.26 6.42
CA LEU A 486 11.00 22.61 6.40
C LEU A 486 10.45 23.50 7.52
N ASP A 487 9.15 23.41 7.83
CA ASP A 487 8.55 24.11 8.98
C ASP A 487 9.16 23.65 10.31
N ILE A 488 9.48 22.36 10.47
CA ILE A 488 10.20 21.83 11.65
C ILE A 488 11.57 22.51 11.79
N LEU A 489 12.32 22.67 10.69
CA LEU A 489 13.61 23.38 10.70
C LEU A 489 13.47 24.89 10.98
N GLN A 490 12.40 25.53 10.49
CA GLN A 490 12.13 26.94 10.77
C GLN A 490 11.81 27.15 12.26
N ARG A 491 10.93 26.32 12.82
CA ARG A 491 10.49 26.42 14.23
C ARG A 491 11.57 26.09 15.24
N SER A 492 12.56 25.29 14.88
CA SER A 492 13.70 25.02 15.76
C SER A 492 14.66 26.21 15.87
N GLY A 493 14.55 27.21 14.99
CA GLY A 493 15.50 28.31 14.86
C GLY A 493 16.75 27.94 14.05
N ALA A 494 16.84 26.71 13.53
CA ALA A 494 18.01 26.26 12.76
C ALA A 494 18.26 27.13 11.51
N LEU A 495 17.19 27.64 10.89
CA LEU A 495 17.27 28.44 9.66
C LEU A 495 17.43 29.95 9.89
N GLU A 496 17.46 30.43 11.14
CA GLU A 496 17.76 31.83 11.46
C GLU A 496 19.20 32.20 11.11
N LYS A 497 20.10 31.22 11.16
CA LYS A 497 21.45 31.32 10.65
C LYS A 497 21.40 31.14 9.14
N ASP A 498 22.21 31.90 8.40
CA ASP A 498 22.31 31.82 6.93
C ASP A 498 23.06 30.54 6.51
N ILE A 499 22.48 29.38 6.84
CA ILE A 499 23.01 28.05 6.55
C ILE A 499 22.39 27.51 5.26
N PRO A 500 23.16 26.77 4.45
CA PRO A 500 22.63 26.07 3.29
C PRO A 500 21.63 24.96 3.68
N ILE A 501 20.65 24.73 2.83
CA ILE A 501 19.64 23.68 2.94
C ILE A 501 19.83 22.71 1.78
N LEU A 502 20.27 21.51 2.10
CA LEU A 502 20.44 20.41 1.16
C LEU A 502 19.10 19.70 0.96
N ILE A 503 18.58 19.76 -0.27
CA ILE A 503 17.34 19.09 -0.66
C ILE A 503 17.63 18.16 -1.82
N HIS A 504 17.30 16.89 -1.64
CA HIS A 504 17.44 15.91 -2.69
C HIS A 504 16.27 15.98 -3.70
N GLY A 505 16.57 15.95 -5.01
CA GLY A 505 15.56 16.10 -6.06
C GLY A 505 15.08 17.54 -6.29
N TYR A 506 15.82 18.53 -5.79
CA TYR A 506 15.55 19.94 -6.10
C TYR A 506 16.05 20.28 -7.51
N GLN A 507 15.12 20.34 -8.47
CA GLN A 507 15.39 20.58 -9.88
C GLN A 507 14.98 21.99 -10.32
N ARG A 508 14.69 22.89 -9.35
CA ARG A 508 14.16 24.23 -9.59
C ARG A 508 12.87 24.23 -10.42
N LYS A 509 12.02 23.20 -10.24
CA LYS A 509 10.70 23.17 -10.88
C LYS A 509 9.86 24.36 -10.38
N PRO A 510 8.93 24.90 -11.19
CA PRO A 510 8.16 26.09 -10.83
C PRO A 510 7.52 26.00 -9.43
N PHE A 511 6.88 24.87 -9.09
CA PHE A 511 6.27 24.70 -7.76
C PHE A 511 7.28 24.68 -6.61
N GLN A 512 8.51 24.17 -6.82
CA GLN A 512 9.55 24.14 -5.79
C GLN A 512 10.02 25.56 -5.49
N VAL A 513 10.33 26.32 -6.54
CA VAL A 513 10.79 27.71 -6.41
C VAL A 513 9.71 28.60 -5.81
N GLN A 514 8.47 28.48 -6.31
CA GLN A 514 7.35 29.31 -5.86
C GLN A 514 6.95 29.02 -4.41
N SER A 515 6.92 27.76 -3.99
CA SER A 515 6.59 27.41 -2.59
C SER A 515 7.67 27.83 -1.60
N LEU A 516 8.96 27.66 -1.93
CA LEU A 516 10.06 28.15 -1.09
C LEU A 516 10.02 29.67 -0.95
N ALA A 517 9.80 30.40 -2.06
CA ALA A 517 9.67 31.84 -2.04
C ALA A 517 8.48 32.28 -1.18
N ALA A 518 7.34 31.59 -1.24
CA ALA A 518 6.18 31.87 -0.41
C ALA A 518 6.44 31.63 1.10
N LEU A 519 7.33 30.69 1.44
CA LEU A 519 7.78 30.43 2.81
C LEU A 519 8.98 31.30 3.23
N GLY A 520 9.38 32.27 2.41
CA GLY A 520 10.50 33.16 2.70
C GLY A 520 11.88 32.49 2.64
N ILE A 521 12.00 31.34 1.97
CA ILE A 521 13.28 30.63 1.79
C ILE A 521 13.89 31.01 0.44
N PRO A 522 15.01 31.73 0.42
CA PRO A 522 15.65 32.16 -0.82
C PRO A 522 16.31 30.98 -1.55
N ALA A 523 16.24 30.97 -2.89
CA ALA A 523 16.69 29.85 -3.71
C ALA A 523 18.21 29.65 -3.65
N GLU A 524 18.98 30.70 -3.37
CA GLU A 524 20.43 30.67 -3.17
C GLU A 524 20.87 29.87 -1.95
N ARG A 525 19.99 29.65 -0.96
CA ARG A 525 20.26 28.79 0.18
C ARG A 525 20.13 27.30 -0.14
N ILE A 526 19.52 26.94 -1.27
CA ILE A 526 19.24 25.55 -1.59
C ILE A 526 20.41 24.90 -2.33
N LEU A 527 20.97 23.87 -1.73
CA LEU A 527 21.91 22.95 -2.36
C LEU A 527 21.17 21.69 -2.82
N SER A 528 21.64 21.11 -3.93
CA SER A 528 21.16 19.81 -4.39
C SER A 528 22.32 18.88 -4.71
N PHE A 529 22.10 17.57 -4.58
CA PHE A 529 23.10 16.56 -4.91
C PHE A 529 23.54 16.63 -6.38
N GLU A 530 22.61 17.00 -7.27
CA GLU A 530 22.88 17.20 -8.69
C GLU A 530 23.84 18.35 -8.97
N GLN A 531 23.86 19.38 -8.12
CA GLN A 531 24.77 20.53 -8.23
C GLN A 531 26.14 20.24 -7.63
N LEU A 532 26.18 19.56 -6.48
CA LEU A 532 27.41 19.26 -5.74
C LEU A 532 28.19 18.09 -6.34
N GLY A 533 27.51 17.20 -7.06
CA GLY A 533 28.07 15.95 -7.56
C GLY A 533 28.16 14.90 -6.46
N GLY A 534 28.04 13.62 -6.86
CA GLY A 534 28.12 12.49 -5.95
C GLY A 534 26.84 12.18 -5.19
N SER A 535 26.87 11.05 -4.46
CA SER A 535 25.73 10.49 -3.73
C SER A 535 25.97 10.40 -2.23
N HIS A 536 27.15 10.78 -1.73
CA HIS A 536 27.50 10.75 -0.32
C HIS A 536 28.15 12.06 0.07
N LEU A 537 27.50 12.84 0.95
CA LEU A 537 27.95 14.16 1.38
C LEU A 537 28.16 14.15 2.90
N GLN A 538 29.17 14.85 3.40
CA GLN A 538 29.44 15.00 4.83
C GLN A 538 29.56 16.48 5.19
N ALA A 539 28.82 16.92 6.20
CA ALA A 539 28.90 18.29 6.72
C ALA A 539 29.69 18.33 8.03
N GLN A 540 30.25 19.49 8.40
CA GLN A 540 30.87 19.65 9.72
C GLN A 540 29.84 19.46 10.85
N ASN A 541 28.61 19.89 10.58
CA ASN A 541 27.44 19.63 11.42
C ASN A 541 26.22 19.47 10.52
N LEU A 542 25.61 18.29 10.51
CA LEU A 542 24.42 18.01 9.71
C LEU A 542 23.18 18.22 10.57
N ILE A 543 22.29 19.12 10.16
CA ILE A 543 21.08 19.48 10.91
C ILE A 543 19.88 18.85 10.20
N VAL A 544 19.21 17.90 10.84
CA VAL A 544 18.19 17.06 10.19
C VAL A 544 16.89 17.10 10.99
N PRO A 545 15.75 17.45 10.37
CA PRO A 545 14.45 17.33 11.01
C PRO A 545 13.96 15.88 10.92
N SER A 546 13.20 15.46 11.92
CA SER A 546 12.36 14.26 11.86
C SER A 546 11.30 14.36 10.76
N ALA A 547 10.75 13.23 10.29
CA ALA A 547 9.60 13.24 9.39
C ALA A 547 8.27 13.65 10.05
N GLY A 548 8.12 13.43 11.37
CA GLY A 548 6.88 13.73 12.13
C GLY A 548 5.67 12.84 11.82
N ALA A 549 5.61 12.23 10.63
CA ALA A 549 4.58 11.30 10.22
C ALA A 549 5.13 10.27 9.22
N PRO A 550 4.41 9.17 8.96
CA PRO A 550 4.72 8.29 7.84
C PRO A 550 4.75 9.06 6.52
N VAL A 551 5.64 8.69 5.60
CA VAL A 551 5.77 9.37 4.30
C VAL A 551 4.44 9.33 3.53
N GLY A 552 4.05 10.49 2.99
CA GLY A 552 2.78 10.71 2.30
C GLY A 552 1.57 10.91 3.21
N CYS A 553 1.76 10.96 4.54
CA CYS A 553 0.69 11.24 5.50
C CYS A 553 0.68 12.74 5.86
N LEU A 554 -0.29 13.50 5.33
CA LEU A 554 -0.44 14.91 5.69
C LEU A 554 -0.98 15.05 7.11
N THR A 555 -0.24 15.74 7.99
CA THR A 555 -0.70 16.05 9.36
C THR A 555 -1.51 17.36 9.40
N PRO A 556 -2.28 17.62 10.48
CA PRO A 556 -2.93 18.93 10.67
C PRO A 556 -1.94 20.11 10.60
N ARG A 557 -0.75 19.96 11.19
CA ARG A 557 0.31 20.97 11.07
C ARG A 557 0.82 21.10 9.63
N GLY A 558 1.03 19.98 8.94
CA GLY A 558 1.40 20.01 7.52
C GLY A 558 0.37 20.74 6.67
N LEU A 559 -0.93 20.57 6.95
CA LEU A 559 -1.99 21.32 6.29
C LEU A 559 -1.90 22.83 6.56
N GLU A 560 -1.59 23.24 7.79
CA GLU A 560 -1.36 24.66 8.11
C GLU A 560 -0.19 25.23 7.31
N VAL A 561 0.93 24.51 7.21
CA VAL A 561 2.10 24.91 6.42
C VAL A 561 1.72 25.07 4.96
N LEU A 562 0.96 24.13 4.39
CA LEU A 562 0.47 24.27 3.03
C LEU A 562 -0.40 25.51 2.88
N ARG A 563 -1.34 25.77 3.80
CA ARG A 563 -2.22 26.94 3.73
C ARG A 563 -1.49 28.27 3.88
N GLN A 564 -0.27 28.31 4.44
CA GLN A 564 0.57 29.52 4.44
C GLN A 564 1.04 29.92 3.04
N LEU A 565 1.05 28.99 2.07
CA LEU A 565 1.40 29.29 0.68
C LEU A 565 0.34 30.17 -0.02
N ALA A 566 -0.87 30.23 0.53
CA ALA A 566 -1.92 31.09 -0.02
C ALA A 566 -1.59 32.56 0.24
N GLN A 567 -1.49 33.34 -0.83
CA GLN A 567 -1.29 34.78 -0.75
C GLN A 567 -2.63 35.51 -0.56
N PRO A 568 -2.78 36.41 0.43
CA PRO A 568 -4.04 37.13 0.68
C PRO A 568 -4.49 38.06 -0.48
N SER A 569 -3.59 38.39 -1.40
CA SER A 569 -3.77 39.42 -2.43
C SER A 569 -4.38 38.92 -3.74
N LEU A 570 -4.49 37.61 -3.96
CA LEU A 570 -5.15 37.04 -5.13
C LEU A 570 -6.65 36.94 -4.86
N SER A 571 -7.42 37.91 -5.37
CA SER A 571 -8.88 37.83 -5.38
C SER A 571 -9.32 36.62 -6.21
N ILE A 572 -10.19 35.77 -5.64
CA ILE A 572 -10.86 34.70 -6.38
C ILE A 572 -11.60 35.35 -7.55
N ASP A 573 -11.20 35.02 -8.77
CA ASP A 573 -11.88 35.51 -9.98
C ASP A 573 -13.29 34.89 -10.01
N PRO A 574 -14.36 35.70 -10.01
CA PRO A 574 -15.74 35.20 -10.03
C PRO A 574 -16.05 34.31 -11.24
N LEU A 575 -15.24 34.39 -12.31
CA LEU A 575 -15.38 33.57 -13.52
C LEU A 575 -14.67 32.21 -13.40
N GLN A 576 -13.91 31.96 -12.34
CA GLN A 576 -13.25 30.66 -12.14
C GLN A 576 -14.28 29.55 -11.90
N PRO A 577 -14.02 28.35 -12.44
CA PRO A 577 -14.92 27.22 -12.25
C PRO A 577 -14.90 26.76 -10.79
N ARG A 578 -16.08 26.64 -10.20
CA ARG A 578 -16.25 26.13 -8.82
C ARG A 578 -16.37 24.61 -8.75
N ARG A 579 -16.70 23.96 -9.87
CA ARG A 579 -16.77 22.50 -9.99
C ARG A 579 -15.68 22.07 -10.96
N ILE A 580 -14.67 21.40 -10.44
CA ILE A 580 -13.40 21.16 -11.15
C ILE A 580 -13.27 19.68 -11.42
N TYR A 581 -12.94 19.32 -12.67
CA TYR A 581 -12.45 18.00 -13.01
C TYR A 581 -10.95 18.12 -13.30
N ILE A 582 -10.10 17.50 -12.49
CA ILE A 582 -8.65 17.47 -12.68
C ILE A 582 -8.33 16.47 -13.78
N SER A 583 -8.09 16.97 -14.99
CA SER A 583 -7.68 16.15 -16.11
C SER A 583 -6.21 15.75 -15.99
N ARG A 584 -5.92 14.50 -16.34
CA ARG A 584 -4.57 13.95 -16.43
C ARG A 584 -4.21 13.51 -17.85
N ARG A 585 -4.90 14.04 -18.86
CA ARG A 585 -4.69 13.66 -20.28
C ARG A 585 -3.25 13.77 -20.78
N SER A 586 -2.48 14.73 -20.25
CA SER A 586 -1.07 14.95 -20.60
C SER A 586 -0.10 14.27 -19.62
N ALA A 587 -0.61 13.56 -18.60
CA ALA A 587 0.22 12.79 -17.69
C ALA A 587 0.68 11.48 -18.36
N ARG A 588 1.83 10.98 -17.92
CA ARG A 588 2.40 9.72 -18.44
C ARG A 588 1.60 8.47 -18.04
N TRP A 589 0.96 8.49 -16.88
CA TRP A 589 0.24 7.37 -16.28
C TRP A 589 -0.92 7.84 -15.40
N ARG A 590 -1.82 6.92 -15.03
CA ARG A 590 -3.05 7.20 -14.28
C ARG A 590 -3.90 8.23 -15.01
N ARG A 591 -4.21 7.92 -16.26
CA ARG A 591 -5.14 8.64 -17.13
C ARG A 591 -6.53 8.03 -17.02
N VAL A 592 -7.56 8.85 -17.23
CA VAL A 592 -8.92 8.36 -17.49
C VAL A 592 -9.03 8.14 -18.99
N ILE A 593 -9.11 6.90 -19.44
CA ILE A 593 -9.01 6.59 -20.88
C ILE A 593 -10.27 6.99 -21.66
N ASN A 594 -11.45 6.92 -21.04
CA ASN A 594 -12.72 7.39 -21.61
C ASN A 594 -13.08 8.80 -21.12
N GLU A 595 -12.10 9.69 -20.96
CA GLU A 595 -12.30 11.04 -20.41
C GLU A 595 -13.34 11.85 -21.19
N ALA A 596 -13.45 11.66 -22.51
CA ALA A 596 -14.46 12.35 -23.32
C ALA A 596 -15.90 12.02 -22.88
N GLU A 597 -16.19 10.75 -22.62
CA GLU A 597 -17.49 10.30 -22.12
C GLU A 597 -17.75 10.80 -20.69
N VAL A 598 -16.73 10.75 -19.84
CA VAL A 598 -16.79 11.29 -18.47
C VAL A 598 -17.11 12.78 -18.50
N LEU A 599 -16.43 13.56 -19.33
CA LEU A 599 -16.69 15.00 -19.45
C LEU A 599 -18.07 15.29 -20.05
N ALA A 600 -18.54 14.50 -21.01
CA ALA A 600 -19.90 14.65 -21.54
C ALA A 600 -20.95 14.43 -20.45
N CYS A 601 -20.74 13.44 -19.57
CA CYS A 601 -21.58 13.17 -18.40
C CYS A 601 -21.50 14.27 -17.34
N LEU A 602 -20.31 14.84 -17.10
CA LEU A 602 -20.07 15.84 -16.06
C LEU A 602 -20.49 17.28 -16.45
N ARG A 603 -20.63 17.57 -17.76
CA ARG A 603 -21.01 18.90 -18.27
C ARG A 603 -22.33 19.44 -17.71
N PRO A 604 -23.45 18.68 -17.70
CA PRO A 604 -24.70 19.12 -17.06
C PRO A 604 -24.49 19.52 -15.61
N TRP A 605 -23.63 18.79 -14.88
CA TRP A 605 -23.28 19.05 -13.48
C TRP A 605 -22.32 20.23 -13.29
N GLY A 606 -22.01 20.99 -14.35
CA GLY A 606 -21.21 22.22 -14.28
C GLY A 606 -19.72 22.02 -14.04
N PHE A 607 -19.19 20.80 -14.17
CA PHE A 607 -17.76 20.55 -14.02
C PHE A 607 -16.98 21.03 -15.24
N VAL A 608 -15.83 21.66 -14.96
CA VAL A 608 -14.90 22.15 -15.98
C VAL A 608 -13.58 21.38 -15.87
N PRO A 609 -13.05 20.82 -16.98
CA PRO A 609 -11.75 20.15 -16.97
C PRO A 609 -10.61 21.17 -16.79
N VAL A 610 -9.67 20.86 -15.90
CA VAL A 610 -8.47 21.65 -15.63
C VAL A 610 -7.24 20.75 -15.61
N GLN A 611 -6.18 21.17 -16.29
CA GLN A 611 -4.85 20.53 -16.22
C GLN A 611 -3.96 21.32 -15.26
N MET A 612 -3.75 20.78 -14.05
CA MET A 612 -3.03 21.47 -12.98
C MET A 612 -1.60 21.82 -13.37
N GLU A 613 -0.95 21.01 -14.20
CA GLU A 613 0.40 21.23 -14.70
C GLU A 613 0.56 22.47 -15.60
N THR A 614 -0.54 23.01 -16.12
CA THR A 614 -0.53 24.23 -16.94
C THR A 614 -0.64 25.51 -16.12
N LEU A 615 -0.95 25.39 -14.82
CA LEU A 615 -1.15 26.51 -13.89
C LEU A 615 0.08 26.69 -13.00
N SER A 616 0.43 27.93 -12.68
CA SER A 616 1.38 28.25 -11.61
C SER A 616 0.83 27.86 -10.23
N LEU A 617 1.69 27.71 -9.24
CA LEU A 617 1.26 27.35 -7.88
C LEU A 617 0.23 28.35 -7.30
N PRO A 618 0.40 29.68 -7.41
CA PRO A 618 -0.62 30.62 -6.95
C PRO A 618 -1.97 30.47 -7.68
N GLU A 619 -1.96 30.20 -8.99
CA GLU A 619 -3.19 29.95 -9.75
C GLU A 619 -3.87 28.64 -9.33
N GLN A 620 -3.10 27.58 -9.09
CA GLN A 620 -3.62 26.32 -8.54
C GLN A 620 -4.29 26.54 -7.17
N ILE A 621 -3.64 27.29 -6.28
CA ILE A 621 -4.17 27.60 -4.95
C ILE A 621 -5.47 28.41 -5.06
N ALA A 622 -5.46 29.50 -5.83
CA ALA A 622 -6.62 30.38 -5.98
C ALA A 622 -7.84 29.64 -6.55
N LEU A 623 -7.63 28.81 -7.58
CA LEU A 623 -8.67 27.97 -8.16
C LEU A 623 -9.31 27.05 -7.10
N MET A 624 -8.48 26.42 -6.27
CA MET A 624 -8.94 25.41 -5.31
C MET A 624 -9.59 26.02 -4.08
N GLN A 625 -9.24 27.25 -3.71
CA GLN A 625 -9.93 28.03 -2.66
C GLN A 625 -11.38 28.39 -3.03
N GLY A 626 -11.70 28.48 -4.32
CA GLY A 626 -13.06 28.74 -4.81
C GLY A 626 -13.92 27.48 -5.04
N ALA A 627 -13.32 26.29 -4.91
CA ALA A 627 -13.94 25.03 -5.29
C ALA A 627 -15.10 24.63 -4.35
N GLU A 628 -16.22 24.22 -4.96
CA GLU A 628 -17.35 23.57 -4.30
C GLU A 628 -17.28 22.04 -4.46
N ALA A 629 -16.75 21.58 -5.60
CA ALA A 629 -16.59 20.17 -5.91
C ALA A 629 -15.36 19.91 -6.78
N VAL A 630 -14.64 18.83 -6.49
CA VAL A 630 -13.45 18.41 -7.23
C VAL A 630 -13.56 16.93 -7.58
N ILE A 631 -13.37 16.60 -8.85
CA ILE A 631 -13.27 15.22 -9.34
C ILE A 631 -11.88 15.04 -9.94
N GLY A 632 -11.22 13.93 -9.66
CA GLY A 632 -9.94 13.63 -10.31
C GLY A 632 -9.51 12.20 -10.07
N ILE A 633 -8.76 11.65 -11.03
CA ILE A 633 -8.12 10.35 -10.84
C ILE A 633 -6.87 10.48 -9.95
N HIS A 634 -6.65 9.45 -9.12
CA HIS A 634 -5.58 9.34 -8.15
C HIS A 634 -4.26 9.87 -8.74
N GLY A 635 -3.73 10.98 -8.22
CA GLY A 635 -2.59 11.64 -8.85
C GLY A 635 -2.27 12.99 -8.21
N ALA A 636 -1.02 13.44 -8.39
CA ALA A 636 -0.50 14.61 -7.68
C ALA A 636 -1.31 15.92 -7.87
N GLY A 637 -2.16 16.02 -8.90
CA GLY A 637 -3.09 17.15 -9.02
C GLY A 637 -4.05 17.28 -7.83
N LEU A 638 -4.45 16.15 -7.22
CA LEU A 638 -5.31 16.09 -6.03
C LEU A 638 -4.56 16.52 -4.74
N THR A 639 -3.24 16.74 -4.77
CA THR A 639 -2.53 17.34 -3.63
C THR A 639 -3.11 18.70 -3.28
N ASN A 640 -3.64 19.42 -4.29
CA ASN A 640 -4.22 20.74 -4.11
C ASN A 640 -5.53 20.74 -3.31
N LEU A 641 -6.11 19.57 -2.97
CA LEU A 641 -7.24 19.47 -2.03
C LEU A 641 -6.95 20.13 -0.67
N ALA A 642 -5.67 20.24 -0.27
CA ALA A 642 -5.25 20.96 0.93
C ALA A 642 -5.70 22.44 0.96
N PHE A 643 -5.93 23.04 -0.21
CA PHE A 643 -6.35 24.44 -0.37
C PHE A 643 -7.87 24.62 -0.45
N CYS A 644 -8.63 23.54 -0.55
CA CYS A 644 -10.07 23.62 -0.62
C CYS A 644 -10.70 24.09 0.71
N PRO A 645 -11.80 24.85 0.65
CA PRO A 645 -12.60 25.14 1.84
C PRO A 645 -13.13 23.85 2.50
N PRO A 646 -13.21 23.80 3.84
CA PRO A 646 -13.91 22.71 4.53
C PRO A 646 -15.33 22.53 3.98
N GLY A 647 -15.76 21.28 3.82
CA GLY A 647 -17.05 20.92 3.23
C GLY A 647 -17.06 20.78 1.71
N THR A 648 -15.96 21.13 1.01
CA THR A 648 -15.81 20.88 -0.44
C THR A 648 -16.03 19.39 -0.74
N THR A 649 -16.79 19.10 -1.79
CA THR A 649 -17.04 17.71 -2.21
C THR A 649 -15.89 17.21 -3.06
N VAL A 650 -15.41 16.00 -2.78
CA VAL A 650 -14.31 15.38 -3.53
C VAL A 650 -14.75 14.01 -4.02
N ILE A 651 -14.65 13.77 -5.33
CA ILE A 651 -14.76 12.43 -5.91
C ILE A 651 -13.40 12.02 -6.43
N GLU A 652 -12.77 11.06 -5.77
CA GLU A 652 -11.49 10.53 -6.22
C GLU A 652 -11.71 9.25 -7.04
N ILE A 653 -11.21 9.25 -8.28
CA ILE A 653 -11.22 8.08 -9.14
C ILE A 653 -9.94 7.26 -8.82
N LEU A 654 -10.11 6.06 -8.30
CA LEU A 654 -9.01 5.18 -7.89
C LEU A 654 -8.85 4.06 -8.92
N PRO A 655 -7.71 3.95 -9.63
CA PRO A 655 -7.43 2.75 -10.41
C PRO A 655 -7.49 1.52 -9.50
N SER A 656 -8.13 0.44 -9.93
CA SER A 656 -8.37 -0.74 -9.09
C SER A 656 -7.10 -1.41 -8.57
N ASN A 657 -5.96 -1.22 -9.25
CA ASN A 657 -4.64 -1.70 -8.83
C ASN A 657 -3.80 -0.66 -8.05
N ALA A 658 -4.32 0.56 -7.84
CA ALA A 658 -3.63 1.67 -7.20
C ALA A 658 -4.54 2.40 -6.20
N VAL A 659 -5.17 1.64 -5.29
CA VAL A 659 -5.98 2.17 -4.19
C VAL A 659 -5.06 2.59 -3.03
N LEU A 660 -4.65 3.86 -3.03
CA LEU A 660 -3.72 4.43 -2.03
C LEU A 660 -4.41 5.51 -1.17
N PRO A 661 -4.12 5.60 0.14
CA PRO A 661 -4.87 6.43 1.09
C PRO A 661 -4.51 7.93 1.08
N TYR A 662 -3.65 8.38 0.17
CA TYR A 662 -3.03 9.71 0.19
C TYR A 662 -4.03 10.87 0.14
N PHE A 663 -4.91 10.92 -0.85
CA PHE A 663 -5.79 12.07 -1.02
C PHE A 663 -7.03 11.99 -0.13
N TRP A 664 -7.43 10.77 0.25
CA TRP A 664 -8.38 10.54 1.34
C TRP A 664 -7.88 11.14 2.66
N SER A 665 -6.61 10.94 3.03
CA SER A 665 -6.08 11.55 4.28
C SER A 665 -6.04 13.07 4.20
N ILE A 666 -5.62 13.65 3.07
CA ILE A 666 -5.68 15.10 2.84
C ILE A 666 -7.12 15.60 3.01
N ALA A 667 -8.09 14.91 2.41
CA ALA A 667 -9.50 15.28 2.51
C ALA A 667 -10.02 15.22 3.96
N GLN A 668 -9.66 14.19 4.73
CA GLN A 668 -10.04 14.09 6.14
C GLN A 668 -9.44 15.23 6.97
N VAL A 669 -8.15 15.51 6.81
CA VAL A 669 -7.44 16.56 7.57
C VAL A 669 -7.93 17.96 7.18
N ALA A 670 -8.27 18.18 5.90
CA ALA A 670 -8.83 19.44 5.42
C ALA A 670 -10.34 19.61 5.68
N GLY A 671 -11.03 18.58 6.20
CA GLY A 671 -12.46 18.62 6.50
C GLY A 671 -13.36 18.58 5.26
N LEU A 672 -12.96 17.83 4.22
CA LEU A 672 -13.66 17.72 2.94
C LEU A 672 -14.64 16.53 2.93
N ARG A 673 -15.65 16.58 2.07
CA ARG A 673 -16.64 15.50 1.87
C ARG A 673 -16.12 14.56 0.77
N TYR A 674 -15.46 13.48 1.18
CA TYR A 674 -14.74 12.58 0.28
C TYR A 674 -15.56 11.36 -0.15
N PHE A 675 -15.55 11.05 -1.44
CA PHE A 675 -16.21 9.91 -2.07
C PHE A 675 -15.24 9.19 -3.02
N PRO A 676 -14.87 7.93 -2.75
CA PRO A 676 -14.04 7.15 -3.65
C PRO A 676 -14.89 6.52 -4.78
N LEU A 677 -14.33 6.48 -5.99
CA LEU A 677 -14.84 5.73 -7.13
C LEU A 677 -13.74 4.82 -7.65
N VAL A 678 -13.84 3.50 -7.46
CA VAL A 678 -12.90 2.59 -8.10
C VAL A 678 -13.21 2.45 -9.58
N ALA A 679 -12.19 2.68 -10.39
CA ALA A 679 -12.22 2.52 -11.83
C ALA A 679 -11.37 1.30 -12.24
N PRO A 680 -11.93 0.36 -13.01
CA PRO A 680 -11.17 -0.78 -13.52
C PRO A 680 -9.98 -0.31 -14.40
N VAL A 681 -8.89 -1.06 -14.32
CA VAL A 681 -7.72 -0.95 -15.21
C VAL A 681 -7.69 -2.11 -16.18
N CYS A 682 -6.93 -1.98 -17.28
CA CYS A 682 -6.64 -3.12 -18.14
C CYS A 682 -5.94 -4.22 -17.34
N ASP A 683 -6.16 -5.47 -17.73
CA ASP A 683 -5.40 -6.58 -17.18
C ASP A 683 -3.88 -6.30 -17.24
N PRO A 684 -3.17 -6.32 -16.09
CA PRO A 684 -1.75 -5.98 -16.05
C PRO A 684 -0.87 -6.92 -16.87
N ALA A 685 -1.28 -8.18 -17.06
CA ALA A 685 -0.52 -9.12 -17.88
C ALA A 685 -0.63 -8.73 -19.36
N LEU A 686 -1.79 -8.28 -19.84
CA LEU A 686 -1.95 -7.74 -21.19
C LEU A 686 -1.08 -6.48 -21.40
N VAL A 687 -1.11 -5.53 -20.46
CA VAL A 687 -0.26 -4.32 -20.54
C VAL A 687 1.22 -4.69 -20.56
N ALA A 688 1.65 -5.60 -19.68
CA ALA A 688 3.01 -6.07 -19.62
C ALA A 688 3.44 -6.80 -20.90
N LEU A 689 2.55 -7.60 -21.48
CA LEU A 689 2.77 -8.32 -22.73
C LEU A 689 3.10 -7.33 -23.85
N LEU A 690 2.28 -6.30 -24.04
CA LEU A 690 2.42 -5.33 -25.12
C LEU A 690 3.70 -4.48 -25.01
N SER A 691 4.31 -4.39 -23.82
CA SER A 691 5.63 -3.76 -23.61
C SER A 691 5.74 -2.33 -24.15
N SER A 692 4.65 -1.56 -24.09
CA SER A 692 4.57 -0.21 -24.66
C SER A 692 4.86 0.87 -23.63
N PRO A 693 5.66 1.91 -23.95
CA PRO A 693 5.84 3.07 -23.09
C PRO A 693 4.59 3.95 -23.01
N ASP A 694 3.66 3.81 -23.96
CA ASP A 694 2.44 4.62 -24.07
C ASP A 694 1.23 3.99 -23.36
N LEU A 695 1.36 2.75 -22.87
CA LEU A 695 0.33 1.98 -22.19
C LEU A 695 0.76 1.74 -20.74
N ASP A 696 0.08 2.36 -19.78
CA ASP A 696 0.40 2.19 -18.36
C ASP A 696 -0.64 1.30 -17.66
N ARG A 697 -0.16 0.48 -16.72
CA ARG A 697 -1.00 -0.46 -15.97
C ARG A 697 -1.98 0.23 -15.03
N GLU A 698 -1.77 1.50 -14.69
CA GLU A 698 -2.62 2.27 -13.76
C GLU A 698 -3.61 3.20 -14.50
N ASP A 699 -3.66 3.17 -15.83
CA ASP A 699 -4.69 3.88 -16.60
C ASP A 699 -6.06 3.22 -16.40
N ALA A 700 -7.07 4.02 -16.10
CA ALA A 700 -8.35 3.54 -15.63
C ALA A 700 -9.51 3.94 -16.56
N TRP A 701 -10.47 3.03 -16.69
CA TRP A 701 -11.72 3.25 -17.39
C TRP A 701 -12.83 3.55 -16.40
N VAL A 702 -13.52 4.68 -16.56
CA VAL A 702 -14.55 5.12 -15.63
C VAL A 702 -15.92 4.64 -16.11
N ARG A 703 -16.59 3.87 -15.27
CA ARG A 703 -17.97 3.46 -15.50
C ARG A 703 -18.92 4.64 -15.27
N ILE A 704 -19.55 5.13 -16.33
CA ILE A 704 -20.47 6.28 -16.26
C ILE A 704 -21.63 6.07 -15.27
N PRO A 705 -22.31 4.91 -15.21
CA PRO A 705 -23.36 4.69 -14.21
C PRO A 705 -22.85 4.78 -12.77
N ASP A 706 -21.64 4.29 -12.51
CA ASP A 706 -21.04 4.29 -11.17
C ASP A 706 -20.65 5.73 -10.77
N LEU A 707 -20.10 6.51 -11.70
CA LEU A 707 -19.83 7.94 -11.52
C LEU A 707 -21.11 8.73 -11.23
N LEU A 708 -22.19 8.48 -11.96
CA LEU A 708 -23.49 9.13 -11.73
C LEU A 708 -24.07 8.79 -10.36
N ASN A 709 -24.02 7.52 -9.97
CA ASN A 709 -24.46 7.08 -8.64
C ASN A 709 -23.67 7.78 -7.52
N VAL A 710 -22.34 7.91 -7.66
CA VAL A 710 -21.52 8.65 -6.69
C VAL A 710 -21.90 10.13 -6.68
N LEU A 711 -22.10 10.76 -7.84
CA LEU A 711 -22.56 12.15 -7.94
C LEU A 711 -23.88 12.39 -7.21
N GLU A 712 -24.85 11.51 -7.37
CA GLU A 712 -26.14 11.58 -6.67
C GLU A 712 -25.97 11.51 -5.15
N GLN A 713 -25.10 10.63 -4.66
CA GLN A 713 -24.78 10.50 -3.23
C GLN A 713 -24.12 11.77 -2.64
N THR A 714 -23.43 12.56 -3.47
CA THR A 714 -22.83 13.82 -3.01
C THR A 714 -23.87 14.89 -2.68
N GLY A 715 -25.09 14.77 -3.21
CA GLY A 715 -26.15 15.79 -3.08
C GLY A 715 -25.89 17.07 -3.88
N ILE A 716 -24.89 17.09 -4.76
CA ILE A 716 -24.71 18.16 -5.76
C ILE A 716 -25.91 18.13 -6.71
N ARG A 717 -26.48 19.29 -7.05
CA ARG A 717 -27.52 19.37 -8.08
C ARG A 717 -26.89 19.58 -9.46
N GLY A 718 -27.31 18.74 -10.41
CA GLY A 718 -26.98 18.85 -11.83
C GLY A 718 -27.72 19.98 -12.53
#